data_AF-A0ABD2PRZ1-F1
#
_entry.id   AF-A0ABD2PRZ1-F1
#
_cell.length_a   1.000
_cell.length_b   1.000
_cell.length_c   1.000
_cell.angle_alpha   90.00
_cell.angle_beta   90.00
_cell.angle_gamma   90.00
#
_symmetry.space_group_name_H-M   'P 1'
#
loop_
_entity.id
_entity.type
_entity.pdbx_description
1 polymer ?
#
loop_
_entity_poly.entity_id
_entity_poly.type
_entity_poly.pdbx_seq_one_letter_code
_entity_poly.pdbx_strand_id
1 'polypeptide(L)'
;MVNVGAKGGLVNAQQMSVALGQIELEGRRVPLMLSGRSLPSFPPYDVRPRAGGMCTHRFLSSMPPQELFFHSMAGRDGLIDTAVKTSRSGYLQRSIIKHMEDLTIQYDETVRDAGKNIVQFKYGDDGIDVCQTAFLTGPGIEFYLRNIKLFAARWGNANSGNAVSLIGRIKCANQMLKMIDTVAVNSEKRLLEVLPNKKMLKLLKRAAESKSKLQAIDYSDKLSGEAEYPSETAEGLRYLMKTKVMLSKAPAGDPVGLIAAQSIGEPSTQMTLNTFHFAGRGEMNVTLGIPRLREILMTNSKEILTPFMEVPVVESQFAKSKINEIAKSMYKLRLMEVIDLPLGVQVDYATDSCTFTFNLKAESTWSDRSNFAASKVVRYFERVVFPSLAKKLEQDVKDKGKTGQISSYLIKAAARSVATKEGADEDEEEEAPKQKTAADGRLQRNAAEWNAEDGAEAVRRRRLDAELDDDNEELGTGANEDADDEDVEIEEIHRSGANLALQLDSTDDESSDHSSDNEASSKKPKEQQQEKASKSPKAKKGKTKSWFLKHVPTFEEDGPGDDPDEASVCLDMDMEEEERPVRQPGMEYSRIAFVKNLHLRFTEYSYDTNDHPKWLKLTILMYDPKEGRIGVDLKTMICKILEMGVLSYVPGLEKVIVDKSEDQWMYKLEGFNFKEMLRHDTVFDLSRLYMNNVNKVMEHYGIEAARAAIIREVVSVFSHYGIHVNSRHLGLVADYMTRTGQVRAFNRMSMQCHPSPLQRATFETSMHFIKGMVQEKLNDNTMSPSGSILASRIVRNCGTNCFGLVYAFPARIQKSSDLAFLSRPNTILTSDQI
;
A
#
# COMPACT_ATOMS: atom_id res chain seq x y z
N MET A 1 9.07 -27.63 29.58
CA MET A 1 8.38 -26.38 29.19
C MET A 1 8.30 -26.29 27.67
N VAL A 2 9.38 -25.97 26.95
CA VAL A 2 9.41 -25.82 25.47
C VAL A 2 8.67 -26.94 24.71
N ASN A 3 9.08 -28.21 24.86
CA ASN A 3 8.48 -29.34 24.10
C ASN A 3 6.98 -29.60 24.39
N VAL A 4 6.40 -28.93 25.40
CA VAL A 4 4.99 -29.05 25.79
C VAL A 4 4.22 -27.76 25.42
N GLY A 5 4.87 -26.80 24.75
CA GLY A 5 4.30 -25.50 24.39
C GLY A 5 4.08 -24.53 25.56
N ALA A 6 4.44 -24.91 26.79
CA ALA A 6 4.02 -24.21 28.00
C ALA A 6 4.65 -22.81 28.20
N LYS A 7 5.94 -22.66 27.87
CA LYS A 7 6.67 -21.37 27.84
C LYS A 7 8.01 -21.52 27.13
N GLY A 8 8.37 -20.53 26.32
CA GLY A 8 9.65 -20.41 25.61
C GLY A 8 9.76 -21.28 24.35
N GLY A 9 10.48 -20.78 23.34
CA GLY A 9 10.79 -21.52 22.12
C GLY A 9 12.09 -22.31 22.22
N LEU A 10 12.37 -23.11 21.18
CA LEU A 10 13.62 -23.87 21.06
C LEU A 10 14.85 -22.94 20.99
N VAL A 11 14.73 -21.80 20.31
CA VAL A 11 15.76 -20.76 20.21
C VAL A 11 16.15 -20.24 21.60
N ASN A 12 15.18 -19.94 22.48
CA ASN A 12 15.46 -19.49 23.84
C ASN A 12 16.29 -20.53 24.61
N ALA A 13 15.94 -21.81 24.50
CA ALA A 13 16.71 -22.88 25.14
C ALA A 13 18.13 -23.02 24.56
N GLN A 14 18.31 -22.83 23.25
CA GLN A 14 19.62 -22.82 22.61
C GLN A 14 20.47 -21.61 23.05
N GLN A 15 19.90 -20.41 23.14
CA GLN A 15 20.61 -19.21 23.59
C GLN A 15 21.03 -19.27 25.06
N MET A 16 20.22 -19.93 25.91
CA MET A 16 20.59 -20.18 27.31
C MET A 16 21.70 -21.23 27.47
N SER A 17 21.69 -22.29 26.66
CA SER A 17 22.52 -23.49 26.87
C SER A 17 23.73 -23.65 25.93
N VAL A 18 23.72 -23.05 24.73
CA VAL A 18 24.75 -23.22 23.69
C VAL A 18 25.50 -21.90 23.44
N ALA A 19 24.87 -20.95 22.75
CA ALA A 19 25.42 -19.63 22.42
C ALA A 19 24.29 -18.68 21.97
N LEU A 20 24.44 -17.37 22.11
CA LEU A 20 23.44 -16.40 21.64
C LEU A 20 23.27 -16.37 20.12
N GLY A 21 24.37 -16.52 19.37
CA GLY A 21 24.40 -16.48 17.90
C GLY A 21 24.80 -15.11 17.34
N GLN A 22 24.49 -14.88 16.06
CA GLN A 22 24.73 -13.60 15.39
C GLN A 22 23.72 -12.56 15.89
N ILE A 23 24.21 -11.40 16.30
CA ILE A 23 23.37 -10.23 16.57
C ILE A 23 23.11 -9.49 15.26
N GLU A 24 21.84 -9.20 14.99
CA GLU A 24 21.38 -8.46 13.82
C GLU A 24 20.61 -7.22 14.27
N LEU A 25 20.73 -6.14 13.51
CA LEU A 25 20.10 -4.83 13.73
C LEU A 25 19.54 -4.38 12.38
N GLU A 26 18.25 -4.06 12.29
CA GLU A 26 17.57 -3.74 11.01
C GLU A 26 17.81 -4.78 9.88
N GLY A 27 18.00 -6.06 10.20
CA GLY A 27 18.35 -7.12 9.22
C GLY A 27 19.78 -7.04 8.67
N ARG A 28 20.65 -6.25 9.31
CA ARG A 28 22.08 -6.11 9.00
C ARG A 28 22.92 -6.56 10.20
N ARG A 29 24.23 -6.74 9.99
CA ARG A 29 25.19 -6.92 11.11
C ARG A 29 25.47 -5.58 11.78
N VAL A 30 26.06 -5.64 12.98
CA VAL A 30 26.48 -4.46 13.76
C VAL A 30 27.23 -3.44 12.88
N PRO A 31 26.79 -2.16 12.86
CA PRO A 31 27.38 -1.14 11.99
C PRO A 31 28.82 -0.79 12.39
N LEU A 32 29.61 -0.36 11.41
CA LEU A 32 30.95 0.18 11.63
C LEU A 32 30.90 1.70 11.83
N MET A 33 31.67 2.20 12.78
CA MET A 33 32.00 3.62 12.91
C MET A 33 32.78 4.12 11.69
N LEU A 34 32.83 5.44 11.49
CA LEU A 34 33.64 6.11 10.46
C LEU A 34 35.14 5.74 10.51
N SER A 35 35.63 5.25 11.66
CA SER A 35 36.99 4.73 11.87
C SER A 35 37.19 3.28 11.38
N GLY A 36 36.19 2.66 10.76
CA GLY A 36 36.18 1.27 10.31
C GLY A 36 35.99 0.24 11.43
N ARG A 37 35.66 0.66 12.66
CA ARG A 37 35.55 -0.21 13.84
C ARG A 37 34.10 -0.41 14.29
N SER A 38 33.73 -1.61 14.74
CA SER A 38 32.44 -1.83 15.43
C SER A 38 32.47 -1.42 16.90
N LEU A 39 33.62 -1.59 17.58
CA LEU A 39 33.90 -1.05 18.91
C LEU A 39 35.34 -0.50 18.99
N PRO A 40 35.63 0.47 19.89
CA PRO A 40 36.99 0.97 20.11
C PRO A 40 38.02 -0.13 20.45
N SER A 41 37.56 -1.24 21.05
CA SER A 41 38.33 -2.42 21.43
C SER A 41 38.74 -3.34 20.27
N PHE A 42 38.12 -3.20 19.10
CA PHE A 42 38.51 -3.93 17.89
C PHE A 42 39.42 -3.05 16.99
N PRO A 43 40.34 -3.65 16.21
CA PRO A 43 41.09 -2.92 15.21
C PRO A 43 40.16 -2.48 14.05
N PRO A 44 40.56 -1.46 13.25
CA PRO A 44 39.84 -1.09 12.04
C PRO A 44 39.68 -2.29 11.10
N TYR A 45 38.47 -2.48 10.59
CA TYR A 45 38.09 -3.51 9.63
C TYR A 45 38.42 -4.96 10.08
N ASP A 46 38.26 -5.27 11.38
CA ASP A 46 38.43 -6.65 11.87
C ASP A 46 37.40 -7.59 11.24
N VAL A 47 37.90 -8.54 10.43
CA VAL A 47 37.10 -9.54 9.71
C VAL A 47 36.57 -10.68 10.60
N ARG A 48 36.97 -10.73 11.89
CA ARG A 48 36.53 -11.79 12.80
C ARG A 48 35.02 -11.70 13.07
N PRO A 49 34.26 -12.82 13.06
CA PRO A 49 32.82 -12.81 13.34
C PRO A 49 32.45 -12.10 14.65
N ARG A 50 33.28 -12.23 15.69
CA ARG A 50 33.10 -11.59 16.99
C ARG A 50 33.12 -10.06 16.94
N ALA A 51 33.85 -9.46 16.00
CA ALA A 51 33.83 -8.01 15.76
C ALA A 51 32.57 -7.59 14.98
N GLY A 52 32.04 -8.48 14.13
CA GLY A 52 30.79 -8.29 13.39
C GLY A 52 29.51 -8.68 14.15
N GLY A 53 29.56 -8.84 15.47
CA GLY A 53 28.38 -9.14 16.30
C GLY A 53 28.04 -10.62 16.52
N MET A 54 28.93 -11.57 16.20
CA MET A 54 28.73 -12.98 16.55
C MET A 54 29.02 -13.22 18.04
N CYS A 55 27.97 -13.39 18.85
CA CYS A 55 28.05 -13.70 20.26
C CYS A 55 28.15 -15.21 20.47
N THR A 56 29.37 -15.69 20.78
CA THR A 56 29.67 -17.11 21.01
C THR A 56 29.39 -17.55 22.44
N HIS A 57 29.27 -16.61 23.38
CA HIS A 57 28.88 -16.90 24.76
C HIS A 57 27.36 -17.15 24.90
N ARG A 58 26.97 -17.76 26.03
CA ARG A 58 25.59 -18.12 26.40
C ARG A 58 25.21 -17.50 27.74
N PHE A 59 23.92 -17.28 27.97
CA PHE A 59 23.45 -16.68 29.23
C PHE A 59 23.94 -17.42 30.49
N LEU A 60 23.98 -18.76 30.46
CA LEU A 60 24.42 -19.58 31.60
C LEU A 60 25.89 -19.36 32.00
N SER A 61 26.77 -18.98 31.07
CA SER A 61 28.21 -18.78 31.34
C SER A 61 28.60 -17.33 31.63
N SER A 62 27.62 -16.41 31.66
CA SER A 62 27.81 -14.97 31.41
C SER A 62 28.41 -14.66 30.02
N MET A 63 28.41 -13.37 29.67
CA MET A 63 28.94 -12.84 28.42
C MET A 63 30.03 -11.79 28.68
N PRO A 64 31.10 -11.75 27.86
CA PRO A 64 32.14 -10.73 27.97
C PRO A 64 31.61 -9.35 27.51
N PRO A 65 32.22 -8.23 27.97
CA PRO A 65 31.64 -6.89 27.78
C PRO A 65 31.37 -6.47 26.32
N GLN A 66 32.15 -6.98 25.35
CA GLN A 66 31.93 -6.67 23.93
C GLN A 66 30.63 -7.30 23.39
N GLU A 67 30.38 -8.56 23.76
CA GLU A 67 29.18 -9.30 23.33
C GLU A 67 27.94 -8.84 24.10
N LEU A 68 28.10 -8.48 25.38
CA LEU A 68 27.04 -7.85 26.16
C LEU A 68 26.57 -6.52 25.53
N PHE A 69 27.50 -5.67 25.09
CA PHE A 69 27.14 -4.41 24.43
C PHE A 69 26.37 -4.61 23.13
N PHE A 70 26.81 -5.54 22.26
CA PHE A 70 26.07 -5.88 21.04
C PHE A 70 24.70 -6.47 21.35
N HIS A 71 24.57 -7.33 22.37
CA HIS A 71 23.26 -7.84 22.80
C HIS A 71 22.33 -6.72 23.27
N SER A 72 22.84 -5.75 24.04
CA SER A 72 22.08 -4.56 24.46
C SER A 72 21.64 -3.67 23.29
N MET A 73 22.39 -3.63 22.18
CA MET A 73 21.98 -2.91 20.97
C MET A 73 20.70 -3.53 20.37
N ALA A 74 20.65 -4.85 20.18
CA ALA A 74 19.47 -5.52 19.64
C ALA A 74 18.27 -5.52 20.61
N GLY A 75 18.53 -5.59 21.92
CA GLY A 75 17.50 -5.37 22.93
C GLY A 75 16.87 -3.98 22.85
N ARG A 76 17.67 -2.94 22.55
CA ARG A 76 17.18 -1.57 22.36
C ARG A 76 16.48 -1.38 21.01
N ASP A 77 16.99 -1.96 19.93
CA ASP A 77 16.43 -1.91 18.58
C ASP A 77 14.94 -2.29 18.61
N GLY A 78 14.63 -3.48 19.15
CA GLY A 78 13.27 -3.95 19.30
C GLY A 78 12.36 -3.14 20.24
N LEU A 79 12.92 -2.47 21.27
CA LEU A 79 12.15 -1.58 22.14
C LEU A 79 11.74 -0.28 21.41
N ILE A 80 12.63 0.27 20.58
CA ILE A 80 12.31 1.40 19.69
C ILE A 80 11.26 0.98 18.67
N ASP A 81 11.43 -0.20 18.08
CA ASP A 81 10.53 -0.79 17.09
C ASP A 81 9.10 -0.94 17.65
N THR A 82 8.98 -1.37 18.91
CA THR A 82 7.72 -1.47 19.65
C THR A 82 7.08 -0.10 19.91
N ALA A 83 7.88 0.91 20.27
CA ALA A 83 7.39 2.26 20.53
C ALA A 83 6.88 2.96 19.26
N VAL A 84 7.61 2.85 18.15
CA VAL A 84 7.32 3.59 16.90
C VAL A 84 6.25 2.92 16.03
N LYS A 85 6.16 1.58 16.03
CA LYS A 85 5.23 0.86 15.13
C LYS A 85 3.81 0.72 15.70
N THR A 86 3.61 0.83 17.01
CA THR A 86 2.31 0.58 17.67
C THR A 86 1.26 1.65 17.36
N SER A 87 1.61 2.95 17.43
CA SER A 87 0.70 4.07 17.12
C SER A 87 0.03 3.92 15.74
N ARG A 88 0.84 3.70 14.70
CA ARG A 88 0.42 3.50 13.31
C ARG A 88 -0.61 2.37 13.13
N SER A 89 -0.50 1.29 13.91
CA SER A 89 -1.48 0.19 13.85
C SER A 89 -2.85 0.58 14.46
N GLY A 90 -2.86 1.47 15.45
CA GLY A 90 -4.07 1.99 16.07
C GLY A 90 -4.87 2.91 15.16
N TYR A 91 -4.21 3.84 14.45
CA TYR A 91 -4.88 4.75 13.51
C TYR A 91 -5.49 3.98 12.32
N LEU A 92 -4.78 2.97 11.78
CA LEU A 92 -5.31 2.04 10.78
C LEU A 92 -6.61 1.35 11.26
N GLN A 93 -6.59 0.80 12.48
CA GLN A 93 -7.77 0.15 13.06
C GLN A 93 -8.93 1.13 13.28
N ARG A 94 -8.67 2.33 13.83
CA ARG A 94 -9.67 3.39 14.04
C ARG A 94 -10.33 3.81 12.72
N SER A 95 -9.56 3.98 11.65
CA SER A 95 -10.09 4.42 10.37
C SER A 95 -11.02 3.39 9.71
N ILE A 96 -10.61 2.11 9.68
CA ILE A 96 -11.44 1.04 9.12
C ILE A 96 -12.72 0.87 9.96
N ILE A 97 -12.62 0.90 11.30
CA ILE A 97 -13.79 0.86 12.19
C ILE A 97 -14.77 1.99 11.88
N LYS A 98 -14.32 3.25 11.79
CA LYS A 98 -15.22 4.40 11.56
C LYS A 98 -15.95 4.39 10.21
N HIS A 99 -15.37 3.76 9.19
CA HIS A 99 -16.02 3.58 7.89
C HIS A 99 -17.00 2.40 7.84
N MET A 100 -16.83 1.40 8.72
CA MET A 100 -17.55 0.13 8.65
C MET A 100 -18.47 -0.13 9.86
N GLU A 101 -18.57 0.80 10.81
CA GLU A 101 -19.34 0.62 12.05
C GLU A 101 -20.84 0.37 11.84
N ASP A 102 -21.42 0.89 10.75
CA ASP A 102 -22.82 0.74 10.40
C ASP A 102 -23.13 -0.47 9.49
N LEU A 103 -22.11 -1.20 9.01
CA LEU A 103 -22.30 -2.38 8.16
C LEU A 103 -22.87 -3.56 8.96
N THR A 104 -24.15 -3.85 8.70
CA THR A 104 -24.94 -4.85 9.43
C THR A 104 -25.61 -5.84 8.47
N ILE A 105 -25.71 -7.12 8.89
CA ILE A 105 -26.53 -8.11 8.17
C ILE A 105 -28.01 -7.78 8.37
N GLN A 106 -28.78 -7.76 7.30
CA GLN A 106 -30.23 -7.56 7.32
C GLN A 106 -30.99 -8.88 7.19
N TYR A 107 -32.30 -8.86 7.49
CA TYR A 107 -33.17 -10.05 7.49
C TYR A 107 -33.33 -10.74 6.11
N ASP A 108 -32.84 -10.13 5.03
CA ASP A 108 -32.78 -10.66 3.67
C ASP A 108 -31.43 -11.32 3.31
N GLU A 109 -30.56 -11.55 4.31
CA GLU A 109 -29.17 -12.04 4.20
C GLU A 109 -28.18 -11.05 3.55
N THR A 110 -28.62 -9.84 3.16
CA THR A 110 -27.74 -8.79 2.60
C THR A 110 -26.98 -8.04 3.67
N VAL A 111 -25.77 -7.54 3.36
CA VAL A 111 -25.02 -6.62 4.22
C VAL A 111 -25.26 -5.18 3.75
N ARG A 112 -25.67 -4.29 4.66
CA ARG A 112 -26.06 -2.91 4.32
C ARG A 112 -25.45 -1.84 5.21
N ASP A 113 -25.24 -0.68 4.60
CA ASP A 113 -24.90 0.63 5.19
C ASP A 113 -26.09 1.24 5.95
N ALA A 114 -25.85 2.24 6.82
CA ALA A 114 -26.89 3.08 7.44
C ALA A 114 -27.79 3.77 6.41
N GLY A 115 -27.27 4.06 5.21
CA GLY A 115 -28.02 4.56 4.05
C GLY A 115 -28.95 3.54 3.38
N LYS A 116 -29.00 2.28 3.87
CA LYS A 116 -29.69 1.11 3.26
C LYS A 116 -29.12 0.64 1.92
N ASN A 117 -28.00 1.22 1.49
CA ASN A 117 -27.19 0.76 0.37
C ASN A 117 -26.70 -0.67 0.64
N ILE A 118 -26.75 -1.55 -0.36
CA ILE A 118 -26.22 -2.92 -0.27
C ILE A 118 -24.73 -2.88 -0.57
N VAL A 119 -23.91 -3.51 0.29
CA VAL A 119 -22.46 -3.68 0.08
C VAL A 119 -22.12 -5.11 -0.31
N GLN A 120 -22.81 -6.10 0.27
CA GLN A 120 -22.78 -7.50 -0.19
C GLN A 120 -24.19 -8.05 -0.30
N PHE A 121 -24.48 -8.78 -1.38
CA PHE A 121 -25.74 -9.54 -1.52
C PHE A 121 -25.86 -10.67 -0.49
N LYS A 122 -24.72 -11.18 0.00
CA LYS A 122 -24.64 -12.17 1.06
C LYS A 122 -23.33 -12.03 1.81
N TYR A 123 -23.36 -12.07 3.14
CA TYR A 123 -22.14 -11.92 3.94
C TYR A 123 -21.05 -12.94 3.55
N GLY A 124 -19.92 -12.45 3.04
CA GLY A 124 -18.79 -13.29 2.63
C GLY A 124 -19.14 -14.33 1.55
N ASP A 125 -20.06 -13.99 0.64
CA ASP A 125 -20.60 -14.80 -0.47
C ASP A 125 -21.35 -16.10 -0.08
N ASP A 126 -21.06 -16.73 1.07
CA ASP A 126 -21.74 -17.94 1.55
C ASP A 126 -22.77 -17.71 2.67
N GLY A 127 -22.73 -16.56 3.36
CA GLY A 127 -23.62 -16.20 4.47
C GLY A 127 -23.36 -16.96 5.77
N ILE A 128 -22.17 -17.56 5.95
CA ILE A 128 -21.82 -18.42 7.09
C ILE A 128 -20.97 -17.63 8.11
N ASP A 129 -21.30 -17.80 9.40
CA ASP A 129 -20.50 -17.26 10.50
C ASP A 129 -19.08 -17.85 10.49
N VAL A 130 -18.08 -16.98 10.63
CA VAL A 130 -16.67 -17.31 10.73
C VAL A 130 -16.41 -18.22 11.94
N CYS A 131 -17.03 -17.94 13.09
CA CYS A 131 -16.87 -18.76 14.30
C CYS A 131 -17.46 -20.18 14.12
N GLN A 132 -18.54 -20.34 13.34
CA GLN A 132 -19.10 -21.65 13.01
C GLN A 132 -18.36 -22.42 11.90
N THR A 133 -17.41 -21.80 11.20
CA THR A 133 -16.79 -22.36 9.98
C THR A 133 -15.78 -23.49 10.24
N ALA A 134 -15.11 -23.51 11.40
CA ALA A 134 -13.95 -24.40 11.66
C ALA A 134 -14.18 -25.90 11.34
N PHE A 135 -15.37 -26.41 11.68
CA PHE A 135 -15.72 -27.83 11.48
C PHE A 135 -16.36 -28.15 10.11
N LEU A 136 -16.53 -27.17 9.22
CA LEU A 136 -16.99 -27.38 7.84
C LEU A 136 -15.87 -27.83 6.88
N THR A 137 -14.63 -27.91 7.39
CA THR A 137 -13.45 -28.44 6.69
C THR A 137 -13.48 -29.97 6.60
N GLY A 138 -12.70 -30.57 5.68
CA GLY A 138 -12.63 -32.03 5.50
C GLY A 138 -12.39 -32.83 6.80
N PRO A 139 -11.41 -32.47 7.65
CA PRO A 139 -11.20 -33.10 8.95
C PRO A 139 -12.38 -32.92 9.93
N GLY A 140 -13.06 -31.77 9.87
CA GLY A 140 -14.29 -31.49 10.63
C GLY A 140 -15.47 -32.37 10.20
N ILE A 141 -15.61 -32.63 8.90
CA ILE A 141 -16.60 -33.57 8.35
C ILE A 141 -16.30 -35.01 8.84
N GLU A 142 -15.04 -35.44 8.89
CA GLU A 142 -14.70 -36.75 9.47
C GLU A 142 -14.99 -36.80 10.99
N PHE A 143 -14.78 -35.72 11.73
CA PHE A 143 -15.18 -35.62 13.14
C PHE A 143 -16.71 -35.70 13.32
N TYR A 144 -17.49 -35.04 12.47
CA TYR A 144 -18.95 -35.14 12.50
C TYR A 144 -19.45 -36.55 12.19
N LEU A 145 -18.86 -37.21 11.19
CA LEU A 145 -19.18 -38.58 10.81
C LEU A 145 -18.94 -39.57 11.97
N ARG A 146 -17.78 -39.49 12.63
CA ARG A 146 -17.47 -40.31 13.82
C ARG A 146 -18.49 -40.13 14.96
N ASN A 147 -19.11 -38.95 15.06
CA ASN A 147 -20.02 -38.55 16.13
C ASN A 147 -21.49 -38.43 15.68
N ILE A 148 -21.85 -38.97 14.51
CA ILE A 148 -23.13 -38.72 13.82
C ILE A 148 -24.36 -38.92 14.73
N LYS A 149 -24.35 -39.94 15.60
CA LYS A 149 -25.44 -40.23 16.55
C LYS A 149 -25.63 -39.14 17.62
N LEU A 150 -24.54 -38.55 18.12
CA LEU A 150 -24.60 -37.49 19.13
C LEU A 150 -25.12 -36.18 18.52
N PHE A 151 -24.68 -35.85 17.31
CA PHE A 151 -25.15 -34.66 16.61
C PHE A 151 -26.59 -34.82 16.08
N ALA A 152 -26.97 -36.03 15.63
CA ALA A 152 -28.37 -36.35 15.31
C ALA A 152 -29.29 -36.24 16.54
N ALA A 153 -28.85 -36.66 17.73
CA ALA A 153 -29.61 -36.44 18.96
C ALA A 153 -29.68 -34.94 19.35
N ARG A 154 -28.57 -34.20 19.21
CA ARG A 154 -28.50 -32.75 19.54
C ARG A 154 -29.36 -31.88 18.62
N TRP A 155 -29.45 -32.22 17.33
CA TRP A 155 -30.16 -31.42 16.33
C TRP A 155 -31.50 -32.02 15.89
N GLY A 156 -31.77 -33.30 16.16
CA GLY A 156 -33.04 -33.96 15.82
C GLY A 156 -34.27 -33.41 16.55
N ASN A 157 -34.10 -32.74 17.69
CA ASN A 157 -35.19 -31.99 18.33
C ASN A 157 -35.66 -30.77 17.52
N ALA A 158 -34.99 -30.40 16.43
CA ALA A 158 -35.44 -29.37 15.50
C ALA A 158 -36.61 -29.81 14.57
N ASN A 159 -37.12 -31.04 14.73
CA ASN A 159 -38.17 -31.67 13.91
C ASN A 159 -39.59 -31.06 14.08
N SER A 160 -39.69 -29.74 14.05
CA SER A 160 -40.90 -29.08 13.54
C SER A 160 -40.98 -29.31 12.02
N GLY A 161 -42.16 -29.62 11.48
CA GLY A 161 -42.32 -29.96 10.06
C GLY A 161 -41.82 -28.86 9.09
N ASN A 162 -41.87 -27.60 9.53
CA ASN A 162 -41.36 -26.46 8.78
C ASN A 162 -39.83 -26.53 8.58
N ALA A 163 -39.07 -26.95 9.60
CA ALA A 163 -37.61 -26.99 9.54
C ALA A 163 -37.09 -27.98 8.48
N VAL A 164 -37.70 -29.16 8.38
CA VAL A 164 -37.33 -30.17 7.35
C VAL A 164 -37.53 -29.60 5.94
N SER A 165 -38.64 -28.88 5.70
CA SER A 165 -38.92 -28.24 4.41
C SER A 165 -37.92 -27.12 4.06
N LEU A 166 -37.36 -26.44 5.06
CA LEU A 166 -36.33 -25.43 4.89
C LEU A 166 -34.96 -26.07 4.61
N ILE A 167 -34.59 -27.12 5.34
CA ILE A 167 -33.34 -27.89 5.15
C ILE A 167 -33.28 -28.48 3.73
N GLY A 168 -34.39 -28.96 3.19
CA GLY A 168 -34.48 -29.45 1.81
C GLY A 168 -34.09 -28.40 0.76
N ARG A 169 -34.45 -27.12 0.99
CA ARG A 169 -34.22 -25.99 0.06
C ARG A 169 -32.79 -25.42 0.11
N ILE A 170 -31.94 -25.86 1.04
CA ILE A 170 -30.57 -25.33 1.16
C ILE A 170 -29.69 -25.88 0.04
N LYS A 171 -29.32 -24.99 -0.89
CA LYS A 171 -28.29 -25.21 -1.90
C LYS A 171 -26.90 -25.15 -1.25
N CYS A 172 -26.37 -26.29 -0.84
CA CYS A 172 -24.95 -26.42 -0.50
C CYS A 172 -24.10 -26.34 -1.78
N ALA A 173 -22.87 -25.80 -1.68
CA ALA A 173 -21.95 -25.78 -2.80
C ALA A 173 -21.59 -27.20 -3.28
N ASN A 174 -21.56 -27.41 -4.60
CA ASN A 174 -21.26 -28.72 -5.21
C ASN A 174 -19.93 -29.32 -4.75
N GLN A 175 -18.94 -28.47 -4.44
CA GLN A 175 -17.64 -28.89 -3.90
C GLN A 175 -17.76 -29.47 -2.48
N MET A 176 -18.55 -28.84 -1.59
CA MET A 176 -18.81 -29.35 -0.24
C MET A 176 -19.59 -30.68 -0.29
N LEU A 177 -20.57 -30.81 -1.19
CA LEU A 177 -21.29 -32.09 -1.39
C LEU A 177 -20.34 -33.22 -1.82
N LYS A 178 -19.45 -32.97 -2.79
CA LYS A 178 -18.39 -33.92 -3.20
C LYS A 178 -17.42 -34.27 -2.05
N MET A 179 -17.10 -33.31 -1.17
CA MET A 179 -16.27 -33.59 0.01
C MET A 179 -17.00 -34.49 1.03
N ILE A 180 -18.29 -34.26 1.26
CA ILE A 180 -19.11 -35.10 2.15
C ILE A 180 -19.17 -36.54 1.63
N ASP A 181 -19.42 -36.72 0.32
CA ASP A 181 -19.51 -38.05 -0.30
C ASP A 181 -18.16 -38.79 -0.25
N THR A 182 -17.06 -38.10 -0.57
CA THR A 182 -15.73 -38.74 -0.55
C THR A 182 -15.28 -39.09 0.86
N VAL A 183 -15.58 -38.29 1.88
CA VAL A 183 -15.32 -38.65 3.29
C VAL A 183 -16.17 -39.85 3.73
N ALA A 184 -17.45 -39.90 3.38
CA ALA A 184 -18.32 -41.04 3.70
C ALA A 184 -17.82 -42.34 3.05
N VAL A 185 -17.64 -42.35 1.72
CA VAL A 185 -17.17 -43.52 0.95
C VAL A 185 -15.77 -43.97 1.40
N ASN A 186 -14.85 -43.04 1.69
CA ASN A 186 -13.52 -43.41 2.19
C ASN A 186 -13.58 -44.00 3.60
N SER A 187 -14.52 -43.57 4.45
CA SER A 187 -14.70 -44.18 5.78
C SER A 187 -15.20 -45.62 5.69
N GLU A 188 -16.11 -45.90 4.75
CA GLU A 188 -16.64 -47.24 4.52
C GLU A 188 -15.57 -48.16 3.93
N LYS A 189 -14.76 -47.68 2.98
CA LYS A 189 -13.58 -48.42 2.48
C LYS A 189 -12.61 -48.78 3.62
N ARG A 190 -12.22 -47.82 4.47
CA ARG A 190 -11.38 -48.09 5.65
C ARG A 190 -12.00 -49.15 6.58
N LEU A 191 -13.33 -49.12 6.78
CA LEU A 191 -14.02 -50.12 7.61
C LEU A 191 -14.01 -51.53 6.97
N LEU A 192 -14.18 -51.63 5.65
CA LEU A 192 -14.09 -52.87 4.89
C LEU A 192 -12.66 -53.46 4.90
N GLU A 193 -11.64 -52.61 4.79
CA GLU A 193 -10.22 -53.00 4.80
C GLU A 193 -9.74 -53.48 6.18
N VAL A 194 -10.21 -52.85 7.27
CA VAL A 194 -9.75 -53.13 8.64
C VAL A 194 -10.47 -54.33 9.29
N LEU A 195 -11.68 -54.69 8.84
CA LEU A 195 -12.49 -55.76 9.46
C LEU A 195 -12.44 -57.07 8.67
N PRO A 196 -11.89 -58.17 9.22
CA PRO A 196 -11.86 -59.45 8.51
C PRO A 196 -13.29 -59.97 8.26
N ASN A 197 -13.57 -60.40 7.03
CA ASN A 197 -14.91 -60.72 6.50
C ASN A 197 -15.82 -61.53 7.44
N LYS A 198 -15.29 -62.51 8.19
CA LYS A 198 -16.05 -63.30 9.18
C LYS A 198 -16.59 -62.47 10.36
N LYS A 199 -15.89 -61.41 10.81
CA LYS A 199 -16.40 -60.45 11.81
C LYS A 199 -17.46 -59.53 11.20
N MET A 200 -17.20 -58.99 10.01
CA MET A 200 -18.15 -58.13 9.29
C MET A 200 -19.51 -58.81 9.10
N LEU A 201 -19.55 -60.05 8.60
CA LEU A 201 -20.79 -60.79 8.37
C LEU A 201 -21.57 -61.07 9.68
N LYS A 202 -20.89 -61.19 10.81
CA LYS A 202 -21.50 -61.32 12.15
C LYS A 202 -22.02 -59.98 12.70
N LEU A 203 -21.37 -58.86 12.36
CA LEU A 203 -21.81 -57.51 12.71
C LEU A 203 -23.02 -57.09 11.87
N LEU A 204 -23.02 -57.37 10.56
CA LEU A 204 -24.14 -57.08 9.66
C LEU A 204 -25.42 -57.84 10.07
N LYS A 205 -25.32 -59.12 10.45
CA LYS A 205 -26.47 -59.86 11.00
C LYS A 205 -27.01 -59.21 12.28
N ARG A 206 -26.15 -58.85 13.23
CA ARG A 206 -26.54 -58.13 14.45
C ARG A 206 -27.13 -56.74 14.18
N ALA A 207 -26.66 -56.06 13.14
CA ALA A 207 -27.19 -54.76 12.72
C ALA A 207 -28.58 -54.88 12.06
N ALA A 208 -28.82 -55.95 11.29
CA ALA A 208 -30.16 -56.27 10.79
C ALA A 208 -31.13 -56.64 11.93
N GLU A 209 -30.69 -57.51 12.85
CA GLU A 209 -31.41 -57.91 14.08
C GLU A 209 -31.70 -56.72 15.03
N SER A 210 -30.98 -55.60 14.89
CA SER A 210 -31.25 -54.36 15.62
C SER A 210 -32.07 -53.33 14.82
N LYS A 211 -31.90 -53.24 13.48
CA LYS A 211 -32.80 -52.46 12.61
C LYS A 211 -34.24 -52.94 12.76
N SER A 212 -34.47 -54.26 12.74
CA SER A 212 -35.80 -54.86 12.95
C SER A 212 -36.37 -54.68 14.38
N LYS A 213 -35.61 -54.09 15.30
CA LYS A 213 -36.05 -53.68 16.65
C LYS A 213 -36.12 -52.16 16.81
N LEU A 214 -35.74 -51.40 15.76
CA LEU A 214 -35.76 -49.94 15.70
C LEU A 214 -36.80 -49.37 14.73
N GLN A 215 -37.50 -50.23 13.96
CA GLN A 215 -38.69 -49.91 13.13
C GLN A 215 -39.94 -49.54 13.96
N ALA A 216 -39.74 -48.78 15.04
CA ALA A 216 -40.75 -48.10 15.83
C ALA A 216 -40.50 -46.57 15.87
N ILE A 217 -39.43 -46.09 15.23
CA ILE A 217 -39.09 -44.66 15.09
C ILE A 217 -38.60 -44.43 13.65
N ASP A 218 -39.52 -44.54 12.69
CA ASP A 218 -39.21 -44.28 11.28
C ASP A 218 -39.06 -42.77 11.03
N TYR A 219 -37.88 -42.38 10.55
CA TYR A 219 -37.58 -41.04 10.04
C TYR A 219 -37.35 -41.04 8.51
N SER A 220 -38.05 -41.94 7.80
CA SER A 220 -37.89 -42.18 6.37
C SER A 220 -39.19 -42.04 5.60
N ASP A 221 -39.75 -40.81 5.57
CA ASP A 221 -40.86 -40.49 4.66
C ASP A 221 -40.71 -39.08 4.05
N LYS A 222 -40.83 -39.02 2.72
CA LYS A 222 -40.85 -37.83 1.84
C LYS A 222 -39.62 -36.91 1.82
N LEU A 223 -38.60 -37.34 1.07
CA LEU A 223 -37.86 -36.44 0.15
C LEU A 223 -37.85 -37.01 -1.27
N SER A 224 -39.04 -37.16 -1.86
CA SER A 224 -39.25 -37.78 -3.17
C SER A 224 -38.85 -36.85 -4.34
N GLY A 225 -37.54 -36.73 -4.58
CA GLY A 225 -36.99 -36.01 -5.73
C GLY A 225 -35.47 -35.84 -5.66
N GLU A 226 -34.80 -36.24 -6.74
CA GLU A 226 -33.37 -36.06 -7.08
C GLU A 226 -32.32 -36.92 -6.34
N ALA A 227 -31.43 -37.51 -7.15
CA ALA A 227 -30.19 -38.24 -6.84
C ALA A 227 -30.26 -39.54 -6.01
N GLU A 228 -29.76 -40.64 -6.59
CA GLU A 228 -29.36 -41.84 -5.83
C GLU A 228 -28.12 -41.51 -4.96
N TYR A 229 -28.16 -41.87 -3.67
CA TYR A 229 -27.06 -41.62 -2.73
C TYR A 229 -26.04 -42.76 -2.72
N PRO A 230 -24.72 -42.48 -2.62
CA PRO A 230 -23.70 -43.55 -2.63
C PRO A 230 -23.78 -44.55 -1.47
N SER A 231 -24.31 -44.17 -0.31
CA SER A 231 -24.57 -45.05 0.82
C SER A 231 -25.54 -44.45 1.84
N GLU A 232 -26.13 -45.28 2.72
CA GLU A 232 -26.94 -44.82 3.87
C GLU A 232 -26.16 -43.83 4.77
N THR A 233 -24.85 -44.05 4.93
CA THR A 233 -23.98 -43.19 5.74
C THR A 233 -23.78 -41.83 5.08
N ALA A 234 -23.65 -41.78 3.75
CA ALA A 234 -23.53 -40.54 3.00
C ALA A 234 -24.82 -39.71 3.06
N GLU A 235 -25.99 -40.35 2.98
CA GLU A 235 -27.30 -39.69 3.14
C GLU A 235 -27.46 -39.08 4.53
N GLY A 236 -27.22 -39.86 5.59
CA GLY A 236 -27.29 -39.37 6.97
C GLY A 236 -26.30 -38.24 7.27
N LEU A 237 -25.08 -38.32 6.72
CA LEU A 237 -24.08 -37.26 6.84
C LEU A 237 -24.48 -36.01 6.06
N ARG A 238 -25.05 -36.14 4.85
CA ARG A 238 -25.58 -35.01 4.06
C ARG A 238 -26.71 -34.28 4.80
N TYR A 239 -27.66 -35.01 5.40
CA TYR A 239 -28.72 -34.40 6.21
C TYR A 239 -28.15 -33.65 7.42
N LEU A 240 -27.19 -34.27 8.12
CA LEU A 240 -26.51 -33.65 9.26
C LEU A 240 -25.75 -32.37 8.85
N MET A 241 -25.05 -32.40 7.71
CA MET A 241 -24.29 -31.25 7.22
C MET A 241 -25.19 -30.12 6.70
N LYS A 242 -26.29 -30.41 5.99
CA LYS A 242 -27.30 -29.38 5.66
C LYS A 242 -27.86 -28.72 6.92
N THR A 243 -28.13 -29.51 7.96
CA THR A 243 -28.61 -29.01 9.26
C THR A 243 -27.55 -28.16 9.96
N LYS A 244 -26.28 -28.57 9.99
CA LYS A 244 -25.18 -27.76 10.53
C LYS A 244 -25.00 -26.46 9.75
N VAL A 245 -25.03 -26.48 8.42
CA VAL A 245 -24.92 -25.26 7.58
C VAL A 245 -26.08 -24.29 7.86
N MET A 246 -27.31 -24.80 8.01
CA MET A 246 -28.48 -24.00 8.45
C MET A 246 -28.22 -23.29 9.78
N LEU A 247 -27.75 -24.04 10.78
CA LEU A 247 -27.36 -23.55 12.11
C LEU A 247 -26.01 -22.80 12.14
N SER A 248 -25.39 -22.54 10.99
CA SER A 248 -24.12 -21.81 10.86
C SER A 248 -24.24 -20.53 10.05
N LYS A 249 -25.45 -20.16 9.61
CA LYS A 249 -25.68 -18.85 9.00
C LYS A 249 -25.37 -17.75 10.01
N ALA A 250 -24.76 -16.67 9.53
CA ALA A 250 -24.62 -15.45 10.32
C ALA A 250 -26.02 -14.84 10.57
N PRO A 251 -26.37 -14.47 11.81
CA PRO A 251 -27.69 -13.95 12.15
C PRO A 251 -27.90 -12.50 11.67
N ALA A 252 -29.16 -12.12 11.47
CA ALA A 252 -29.53 -10.74 11.14
C ALA A 252 -29.32 -9.81 12.34
N GLY A 253 -28.82 -8.60 12.07
CA GLY A 253 -28.39 -7.61 13.05
C GLY A 253 -26.88 -7.61 13.32
N ASP A 254 -26.13 -8.65 12.95
CA ASP A 254 -24.70 -8.74 13.31
C ASP A 254 -23.85 -7.62 12.69
N PRO A 255 -23.00 -6.95 13.49
CA PRO A 255 -22.14 -5.84 13.05
C PRO A 255 -20.87 -6.36 12.34
N VAL A 256 -21.07 -7.01 11.19
CA VAL A 256 -19.98 -7.65 10.43
C VAL A 256 -18.87 -6.70 10.00
N GLY A 257 -19.16 -5.40 9.83
CA GLY A 257 -18.12 -4.40 9.53
C GLY A 257 -17.16 -4.16 10.69
N LEU A 258 -17.66 -4.05 11.92
CA LEU A 258 -16.83 -3.95 13.13
C LEU A 258 -15.96 -5.19 13.31
N ILE A 259 -16.55 -6.38 13.13
CA ILE A 259 -15.84 -7.66 13.27
C ILE A 259 -14.75 -7.78 12.19
N ALA A 260 -15.03 -7.39 10.94
CA ALA A 260 -14.05 -7.38 9.86
C ALA A 260 -12.91 -6.38 10.10
N ALA A 261 -13.23 -5.17 10.56
CA ALA A 261 -12.25 -4.13 10.89
C ALA A 261 -11.32 -4.57 12.03
N GLN A 262 -11.86 -5.15 13.10
CA GLN A 262 -11.09 -5.71 14.22
C GLN A 262 -10.22 -6.89 13.78
N SER A 263 -10.75 -7.78 12.93
CA SER A 263 -10.02 -8.96 12.38
C SER A 263 -8.83 -8.61 11.47
N ILE A 264 -8.68 -7.33 11.11
CA ILE A 264 -7.52 -6.80 10.36
C ILE A 264 -6.67 -5.92 11.27
N GLY A 265 -7.28 -5.05 12.08
CA GLY A 265 -6.60 -4.16 13.00
C GLY A 265 -5.83 -4.88 14.11
N GLU A 266 -6.46 -5.82 14.83
CA GLU A 266 -5.81 -6.53 15.93
C GLU A 266 -4.60 -7.34 15.45
N PRO A 267 -4.66 -8.17 14.38
CA PRO A 267 -3.48 -8.87 13.87
C PRO A 267 -2.43 -7.91 13.28
N SER A 268 -2.83 -6.73 12.79
CA SER A 268 -1.85 -5.70 12.39
C SER A 268 -1.01 -5.21 13.57
N THR A 269 -1.54 -5.17 14.80
CA THR A 269 -0.71 -4.88 15.99
C THR A 269 0.38 -5.93 16.20
N GLN A 270 0.08 -7.21 15.95
CA GLN A 270 1.05 -8.32 16.08
C GLN A 270 2.17 -8.24 15.04
N MET A 271 1.89 -7.67 13.85
CA MET A 271 2.92 -7.42 12.83
C MET A 271 3.95 -6.37 13.26
N THR A 272 3.63 -5.48 14.22
CA THR A 272 4.62 -4.57 14.81
C THR A 272 5.69 -5.39 15.57
N LEU A 273 5.23 -6.28 16.45
CA LEU A 273 6.03 -7.07 17.39
C LEU A 273 6.77 -8.23 16.74
N ASN A 274 6.20 -8.84 15.69
CA ASN A 274 6.82 -10.02 15.07
C ASN A 274 8.08 -9.74 14.24
N THR A 275 8.45 -8.47 14.04
CA THR A 275 9.72 -8.07 13.37
C THR A 275 10.93 -8.79 14.00
N PHE A 276 10.95 -8.92 15.33
CA PHE A 276 12.02 -9.54 16.13
C PHE A 276 12.37 -10.99 15.71
N HIS A 277 11.40 -11.77 15.20
CA HIS A 277 11.58 -13.20 14.93
C HIS A 277 11.95 -13.52 13.48
N PHE A 278 11.84 -12.55 12.56
CA PHE A 278 12.07 -12.74 11.12
C PHE A 278 13.23 -11.89 10.56
N ALA A 279 13.89 -11.08 11.39
CA ALA A 279 14.94 -10.13 10.98
C ALA A 279 16.10 -10.74 10.16
N GLY A 280 16.41 -12.04 10.33
CA GLY A 280 17.49 -12.74 9.63
C GLY A 280 17.20 -13.21 8.20
N ARG A 281 16.16 -12.70 7.52
CA ARG A 281 15.84 -13.00 6.10
C ARG A 281 15.80 -11.75 5.23
N GLY A 282 16.92 -11.04 5.11
CA GLY A 282 17.07 -9.82 4.31
C GLY A 282 16.93 -9.97 2.78
N GLU A 283 16.50 -11.11 2.26
CA GLU A 283 16.32 -11.38 0.82
C GLU A 283 14.91 -11.03 0.29
N MET A 284 13.94 -10.73 1.16
CA MET A 284 12.55 -10.45 0.76
C MET A 284 12.24 -8.96 0.81
N ASN A 285 11.98 -8.37 -0.36
CA ASN A 285 12.00 -6.92 -0.60
C ASN A 285 11.08 -6.06 0.31
N VAL A 286 11.72 -5.31 1.20
CA VAL A 286 11.52 -3.87 1.54
C VAL A 286 10.15 -3.24 1.16
N THR A 287 9.06 -3.78 1.68
CA THR A 287 7.76 -3.10 1.90
C THR A 287 6.84 -3.87 2.85
N LEU A 288 7.20 -5.13 3.17
CA LEU A 288 6.42 -6.05 3.98
C LEU A 288 6.00 -5.45 5.33
N GLY A 289 4.70 -5.53 5.63
CA GLY A 289 4.14 -5.13 6.91
C GLY A 289 3.09 -4.01 6.82
N ILE A 290 2.95 -3.29 7.93
CA ILE A 290 1.96 -2.20 8.09
C ILE A 290 2.10 -1.06 7.06
N PRO A 291 3.30 -0.63 6.61
CA PRO A 291 3.41 0.40 5.58
C PRO A 291 2.66 0.02 4.29
N ARG A 292 2.75 -1.26 3.87
CA ARG A 292 2.01 -1.77 2.71
C ARG A 292 0.51 -1.87 2.97
N LEU A 293 0.07 -2.25 4.18
CA LEU A 293 -1.35 -2.19 4.56
C LEU A 293 -1.88 -0.74 4.54
N ARG A 294 -1.11 0.25 5.01
CA ARG A 294 -1.46 1.69 4.96
C ARG A 294 -1.58 2.18 3.51
N GLU A 295 -0.61 1.82 2.66
CA GLU A 295 -0.59 2.17 1.24
C GLU A 295 -1.82 1.63 0.48
N ILE A 296 -2.21 0.38 0.72
CA ILE A 296 -3.40 -0.25 0.11
C ILE A 296 -4.70 0.30 0.72
N LEU A 297 -4.83 0.26 2.05
CA LEU A 297 -6.11 0.46 2.73
C LEU A 297 -6.41 1.92 3.06
N MET A 298 -5.42 2.76 3.37
CA MET A 298 -5.65 4.14 3.85
C MET A 298 -5.34 5.21 2.80
N THR A 299 -4.25 5.05 2.04
CA THR A 299 -3.85 6.05 1.04
C THR A 299 -4.42 5.73 -0.36
N ASN A 300 -4.49 4.45 -0.73
CA ASN A 300 -4.72 3.98 -2.11
C ASN A 300 -3.86 4.75 -3.14
N SER A 301 -2.56 4.80 -2.91
CA SER A 301 -1.63 5.62 -3.70
C SER A 301 -1.65 5.25 -5.19
N LYS A 302 -1.79 6.25 -6.08
CA LYS A 302 -1.64 6.06 -7.54
C LYS A 302 -0.21 5.59 -7.89
N GLU A 303 0.77 6.15 -7.22
CA GLU A 303 2.19 5.79 -7.29
C GLU A 303 2.55 5.09 -5.97
N ILE A 304 3.01 3.84 -6.05
CA ILE A 304 3.38 3.02 -4.89
C ILE A 304 4.90 2.91 -4.76
N LEU A 305 5.40 2.68 -3.55
CA LEU A 305 6.84 2.70 -3.25
C LEU A 305 7.63 1.59 -3.95
N THR A 306 7.02 0.40 -4.10
CA THR A 306 7.62 -0.79 -4.72
C THR A 306 6.69 -1.35 -5.80
N PRO A 307 6.62 -0.71 -6.98
CA PRO A 307 5.82 -1.22 -8.09
C PRO A 307 6.43 -2.53 -8.61
N PHE A 308 5.63 -3.58 -8.71
CA PHE A 308 6.02 -4.80 -9.41
C PHE A 308 4.87 -5.47 -10.15
N MET A 309 5.23 -6.19 -11.22
CA MET A 309 4.33 -7.05 -11.97
C MET A 309 4.95 -8.45 -12.16
N GLU A 310 4.11 -9.47 -11.97
CA GLU A 310 4.45 -10.88 -12.16
C GLU A 310 3.83 -11.35 -13.48
N VAL A 311 4.68 -11.68 -14.45
CA VAL A 311 4.26 -12.11 -15.79
C VAL A 311 4.62 -13.60 -15.95
N PRO A 312 3.63 -14.51 -15.96
CA PRO A 312 3.90 -15.92 -16.22
C PRO A 312 4.32 -16.13 -17.68
N VAL A 313 5.18 -17.11 -17.90
CA VAL A 313 5.69 -17.46 -19.22
C VAL A 313 4.88 -18.62 -19.80
N VAL A 314 4.56 -18.57 -21.10
CA VAL A 314 3.92 -19.67 -21.84
C VAL A 314 4.86 -20.89 -21.88
N GLU A 315 4.33 -22.10 -21.68
CA GLU A 315 5.11 -23.35 -21.63
C GLU A 315 5.67 -23.84 -22.99
N SER A 316 6.04 -22.91 -23.87
CA SER A 316 6.65 -23.18 -25.18
C SER A 316 8.19 -23.19 -25.10
N GLN A 317 8.83 -24.09 -25.87
CA GLN A 317 10.28 -24.11 -26.05
C GLN A 317 10.80 -22.82 -26.70
N PHE A 318 10.02 -22.23 -27.62
CA PHE A 318 10.32 -20.95 -28.28
C PHE A 318 10.39 -19.80 -27.27
N ALA A 319 9.39 -19.71 -26.39
CA ALA A 319 9.37 -18.74 -25.29
C ALA A 319 10.60 -18.89 -24.39
N LYS A 320 10.90 -20.12 -23.94
CA LYS A 320 12.07 -20.43 -23.10
C LYS A 320 13.42 -20.02 -23.72
N SER A 321 13.52 -19.95 -25.04
CA SER A 321 14.68 -19.38 -25.75
C SER A 321 14.69 -17.85 -25.74
N LYS A 322 13.63 -17.20 -26.27
CA LYS A 322 13.57 -15.73 -26.44
C LYS A 322 13.57 -14.94 -25.12
N ILE A 323 13.22 -15.56 -24.00
CA ILE A 323 13.28 -14.95 -22.66
C ILE A 323 14.61 -14.27 -22.35
N ASN A 324 15.74 -14.96 -22.50
CA ASN A 324 17.03 -14.37 -22.08
C ASN A 324 17.43 -13.20 -23.00
N GLU A 325 16.85 -13.09 -24.20
CA GLU A 325 17.00 -11.95 -25.12
C GLU A 325 16.07 -10.78 -24.74
N ILE A 326 14.80 -11.05 -24.43
CA ILE A 326 13.82 -10.05 -23.97
C ILE A 326 14.25 -9.45 -22.61
N ALA A 327 14.82 -10.25 -21.72
CA ALA A 327 15.40 -9.73 -20.47
C ALA A 327 16.57 -8.75 -20.72
N LYS A 328 17.35 -8.95 -21.79
CA LYS A 328 18.44 -8.04 -22.20
C LYS A 328 17.95 -6.79 -22.94
N SER A 329 16.83 -6.84 -23.66
CA SER A 329 16.25 -5.64 -24.29
C SER A 329 15.59 -4.72 -23.27
N MET A 330 15.02 -5.29 -22.20
CA MET A 330 14.36 -4.55 -21.11
C MET A 330 15.31 -4.02 -20.02
N TYR A 331 16.60 -4.38 -20.03
CA TYR A 331 17.57 -3.94 -19.02
C TYR A 331 17.87 -2.44 -19.07
N LYS A 332 17.70 -1.76 -17.93
CA LYS A 332 17.95 -0.33 -17.73
C LYS A 332 19.46 -0.01 -17.65
N LEU A 333 20.13 0.05 -18.80
CA LEU A 333 21.56 0.32 -18.90
C LEU A 333 21.89 1.78 -18.57
N ARG A 334 22.46 2.03 -17.38
CA ARG A 334 22.99 3.34 -16.98
C ARG A 334 24.35 3.63 -17.60
N LEU A 335 24.59 4.89 -17.93
CA LEU A 335 25.84 5.34 -18.53
C LEU A 335 27.07 5.12 -17.61
N MET A 336 26.87 5.19 -16.29
CA MET A 336 27.88 4.88 -15.26
C MET A 336 28.36 3.42 -15.28
N GLU A 337 27.59 2.49 -15.83
CA GLU A 337 28.00 1.08 -15.96
C GLU A 337 28.98 0.88 -17.13
N VAL A 338 28.87 1.73 -18.17
CA VAL A 338 29.63 1.68 -19.42
C VAL A 338 30.90 2.55 -19.38
N ILE A 339 30.87 3.70 -18.72
CA ILE A 339 32.04 4.58 -18.54
C ILE A 339 32.97 4.02 -17.46
N ASP A 340 34.28 4.17 -17.66
CA ASP A 340 35.27 3.98 -16.61
C ASP A 340 35.65 5.31 -15.93
N LEU A 341 35.78 5.28 -14.60
CA LEU A 341 36.03 6.46 -13.77
C LEU A 341 37.28 6.25 -12.89
N PRO A 342 38.12 7.29 -12.69
CA PRO A 342 37.89 8.70 -12.99
C PRO A 342 38.09 9.08 -14.47
N LEU A 343 37.37 10.13 -14.90
CA LEU A 343 37.63 10.80 -16.18
C LEU A 343 39.07 11.32 -16.22
N GLY A 344 39.78 11.06 -17.32
CA GLY A 344 41.10 11.64 -17.54
C GLY A 344 40.95 13.10 -17.96
N VAL A 345 41.52 14.02 -17.20
CA VAL A 345 41.44 15.47 -17.43
C VAL A 345 42.83 15.99 -17.76
N GLN A 346 42.97 16.66 -18.90
CA GLN A 346 44.18 17.39 -19.31
C GLN A 346 43.84 18.89 -19.39
N VAL A 347 44.79 19.76 -19.03
CA VAL A 347 44.59 21.22 -18.93
C VAL A 347 45.71 21.93 -19.65
N ASP A 348 45.38 22.56 -20.76
CA ASP A 348 46.33 23.23 -21.64
C ASP A 348 46.38 24.73 -21.33
N TYR A 349 47.19 25.09 -20.34
CA TYR A 349 47.35 26.46 -19.84
C TYR A 349 47.68 27.51 -20.93
N ALA A 350 48.32 27.10 -22.03
CA ALA A 350 48.65 27.99 -23.15
C ALA A 350 47.43 28.41 -23.99
N THR A 351 46.36 27.59 -24.00
CA THR A 351 45.09 27.87 -24.70
C THR A 351 43.93 28.14 -23.73
N ASP A 352 44.21 28.08 -22.42
CA ASP A 352 43.26 28.07 -21.32
C ASP A 352 42.06 27.14 -21.60
N SER A 353 42.36 25.91 -22.05
CA SER A 353 41.39 24.89 -22.39
C SER A 353 41.56 23.61 -21.57
N CYS A 354 40.49 22.83 -21.50
CA CYS A 354 40.41 21.61 -20.70
C CYS A 354 39.89 20.45 -21.56
N THR A 355 40.73 19.45 -21.73
CA THR A 355 40.49 18.23 -22.51
C THR A 355 39.93 17.16 -21.57
N PHE A 356 38.62 16.89 -21.68
CA PHE A 356 37.96 15.81 -20.96
C PHE A 356 37.99 14.53 -21.78
N THR A 357 38.65 13.50 -21.26
CA THR A 357 38.73 12.17 -21.86
C THR A 357 37.80 11.20 -21.14
N PHE A 358 36.89 10.60 -21.90
CA PHE A 358 35.89 9.64 -21.44
C PHE A 358 36.34 8.25 -21.86
N ASN A 359 36.80 7.44 -20.91
CA ASN A 359 37.16 6.05 -21.15
C ASN A 359 35.90 5.18 -21.12
N LEU A 360 35.75 4.30 -22.10
CA LEU A 360 34.68 3.31 -22.17
C LEU A 360 35.24 1.94 -21.76
N LYS A 361 34.46 1.19 -20.99
CA LYS A 361 34.76 -0.21 -20.67
C LYS A 361 34.61 -1.08 -21.92
N ALA A 362 35.16 -2.30 -21.89
CA ALA A 362 34.96 -3.26 -22.96
C ALA A 362 33.48 -3.70 -23.03
N GLU A 363 32.95 -3.87 -24.24
CA GLU A 363 31.53 -4.20 -24.50
C GLU A 363 31.08 -5.51 -23.85
N SER A 364 32.01 -6.46 -23.67
CA SER A 364 31.84 -7.68 -22.88
C SER A 364 31.38 -7.43 -21.43
N THR A 365 31.52 -6.22 -20.90
CA THR A 365 31.06 -5.85 -19.55
C THR A 365 29.54 -5.68 -19.47
N TRP A 366 28.86 -5.41 -20.60
CA TRP A 366 27.41 -5.20 -20.64
C TRP A 366 26.65 -6.02 -21.68
N SER A 367 27.32 -6.65 -22.66
CA SER A 367 26.71 -7.59 -23.63
C SER A 367 25.92 -8.73 -22.98
N ASP A 368 26.37 -9.16 -21.80
CA ASP A 368 25.74 -10.26 -21.05
C ASP A 368 24.42 -9.85 -20.40
N ARG A 369 24.22 -8.55 -20.20
CA ARG A 369 23.04 -7.96 -19.53
C ARG A 369 22.14 -7.14 -20.45
N SER A 370 22.66 -6.68 -21.60
CA SER A 370 21.95 -5.75 -22.47
C SER A 370 22.35 -5.90 -23.94
N ASN A 371 21.39 -5.77 -24.86
CA ASN A 371 21.62 -5.84 -26.31
C ASN A 371 22.06 -4.46 -26.89
N PHE A 372 22.87 -3.70 -26.16
CA PHE A 372 23.22 -2.31 -26.53
C PHE A 372 24.62 -2.20 -27.15
N ALA A 373 24.66 -2.10 -28.48
CA ALA A 373 25.89 -2.00 -29.26
C ALA A 373 26.73 -0.75 -28.91
N ALA A 374 28.05 -0.92 -28.74
CA ALA A 374 28.98 0.14 -28.32
C ALA A 374 28.96 1.38 -29.24
N SER A 375 28.77 1.21 -30.56
CA SER A 375 28.64 2.32 -31.52
C SER A 375 27.46 3.27 -31.23
N LYS A 376 26.42 2.80 -30.53
CA LYS A 376 25.29 3.63 -30.06
C LYS A 376 25.66 4.51 -28.86
N VAL A 377 26.68 4.15 -28.07
CA VAL A 377 27.17 4.96 -26.93
C VAL A 377 27.69 6.31 -27.42
N VAL A 378 28.49 6.34 -28.48
CA VAL A 378 29.02 7.59 -29.07
C VAL A 378 27.87 8.49 -29.53
N ARG A 379 26.84 7.94 -30.19
CA ARG A 379 25.63 8.68 -30.60
C ARG A 379 24.86 9.27 -29.42
N TYR A 380 24.83 8.59 -28.27
CA TYR A 380 24.22 9.11 -27.04
C TYR A 380 25.04 10.26 -26.44
N PHE A 381 26.38 10.19 -26.46
CA PHE A 381 27.23 11.32 -26.07
C PHE A 381 26.98 12.55 -26.95
N GLU A 382 27.00 12.37 -28.27
CA GLU A 382 26.74 13.42 -29.27
C GLU A 382 25.36 14.08 -29.08
N ARG A 383 24.30 13.29 -28.90
CA ARG A 383 22.90 13.78 -28.92
C ARG A 383 22.28 14.09 -27.56
N VAL A 384 22.82 13.58 -26.46
CA VAL A 384 22.21 13.73 -25.12
C VAL A 384 23.18 14.34 -24.11
N VAL A 385 24.40 13.80 -23.98
CA VAL A 385 25.37 14.26 -22.97
C VAL A 385 25.89 15.67 -23.29
N PHE A 386 26.44 15.89 -24.48
CA PHE A 386 27.02 17.20 -24.83
C PHE A 386 25.97 18.32 -24.95
N PRO A 387 24.75 18.11 -25.50
CA PRO A 387 23.70 19.13 -25.45
C PRO A 387 23.21 19.44 -24.02
N SER A 388 23.15 18.45 -23.13
CA SER A 388 22.84 18.67 -21.71
C SER A 388 23.95 19.43 -20.98
N LEU A 389 25.21 19.17 -21.33
CA LEU A 389 26.37 19.90 -20.82
C LEU A 389 26.37 21.36 -21.31
N ALA A 390 26.16 21.59 -22.61
CA ALA A 390 26.01 22.94 -23.18
C ALA A 390 24.91 23.74 -22.47
N LYS A 391 23.72 23.15 -22.32
CA LYS A 391 22.57 23.80 -21.66
C LYS A 391 22.81 24.10 -20.18
N LYS A 392 23.49 23.20 -19.43
CA LYS A 392 23.90 23.47 -18.04
C LYS A 392 24.96 24.57 -17.97
N LEU A 393 25.94 24.58 -18.88
CA LEU A 393 27.02 25.57 -18.92
C LEU A 393 26.47 26.98 -19.26
N GLU A 394 25.56 27.09 -20.24
CA GLU A 394 24.79 28.30 -20.50
C GLU A 394 24.00 28.77 -19.27
N GLN A 395 23.35 27.86 -18.56
CA GLN A 395 22.57 28.20 -17.38
C GLN A 395 23.47 28.74 -16.26
N ASP A 396 24.61 28.10 -15.99
CA ASP A 396 25.58 28.56 -15.00
C ASP A 396 26.19 29.93 -15.35
N VAL A 397 26.45 30.22 -16.62
CA VAL A 397 26.88 31.55 -17.08
C VAL A 397 25.78 32.60 -16.83
N LYS A 398 24.53 32.28 -17.16
CA LYS A 398 23.37 33.17 -16.92
C LYS A 398 23.08 33.36 -15.43
N ASP A 399 23.27 32.32 -14.62
CA ASP A 399 23.04 32.35 -13.17
C ASP A 399 24.21 33.03 -12.44
N LYS A 400 25.42 33.09 -13.02
CA LYS A 400 26.51 33.98 -12.54
C LYS A 400 26.23 35.46 -12.72
N GLY A 401 25.66 35.85 -13.86
CA GLY A 401 25.17 37.22 -14.06
C GLY A 401 24.15 37.64 -12.99
N LYS A 402 23.36 36.70 -12.47
CA LYS A 402 22.39 36.92 -11.38
C LYS A 402 23.05 36.85 -10.00
N THR A 403 23.92 35.87 -9.73
CA THR A 403 24.51 35.70 -8.38
C THR A 403 25.49 36.80 -8.01
N GLY A 404 26.08 37.51 -8.98
CA GLY A 404 26.77 38.79 -8.72
C GLY A 404 25.87 39.87 -8.10
N GLN A 405 24.57 39.87 -8.42
CA GLN A 405 23.58 40.73 -7.74
C GLN A 405 23.10 40.07 -6.43
N ILE A 406 22.73 38.78 -6.47
CA ILE A 406 22.12 38.07 -5.33
C ILE A 406 23.07 37.97 -4.14
N SER A 407 24.39 37.86 -4.32
CA SER A 407 25.35 37.85 -3.20
C SER A 407 25.29 39.14 -2.37
N SER A 408 25.16 40.30 -3.02
CA SER A 408 25.00 41.59 -2.33
C SER A 408 23.67 41.71 -1.57
N TYR A 409 22.62 41.02 -2.04
CA TYR A 409 21.34 40.91 -1.35
C TYR A 409 21.35 39.86 -0.23
N LEU A 410 22.03 38.72 -0.39
CA LEU A 410 22.17 37.68 0.63
C LEU A 410 22.98 38.18 1.82
N ILE A 411 24.09 38.92 1.59
CA ILE A 411 24.85 39.55 2.68
C ILE A 411 23.97 40.57 3.43
N LYS A 412 23.18 41.38 2.70
CA LYS A 412 22.20 42.30 3.31
C LYS A 412 21.03 41.60 4.01
N ALA A 413 20.62 40.41 3.58
CA ALA A 413 19.53 39.65 4.18
C ALA A 413 20.00 38.89 5.43
N ALA A 414 21.19 38.27 5.38
CA ALA A 414 21.84 37.66 6.52
C ALA A 414 22.10 38.69 7.63
N ALA A 415 22.67 39.85 7.28
CA ALA A 415 22.87 40.96 8.20
C ALA A 415 21.58 41.45 8.86
N ARG A 416 20.45 41.48 8.11
CA ARG A 416 19.13 41.76 8.71
C ARG A 416 18.69 40.66 9.67
N SER A 417 18.79 39.38 9.29
CA SER A 417 18.35 38.26 10.14
C SER A 417 19.16 38.10 11.44
N VAL A 418 20.39 38.62 11.47
CA VAL A 418 21.20 38.76 12.68
C VAL A 418 20.76 39.99 13.47
N ALA A 419 20.66 41.17 12.84
CA ALA A 419 20.22 42.39 13.53
C ALA A 419 18.81 42.28 14.15
N THR A 420 17.87 41.56 13.52
CA THR A 420 16.54 41.29 14.09
C THR A 420 16.53 40.29 15.25
N LYS A 421 17.70 39.73 15.62
CA LYS A 421 17.89 38.90 16.82
C LYS A 421 18.69 39.61 17.93
N GLU A 422 19.21 40.80 17.67
CA GLU A 422 20.05 41.58 18.60
C GLU A 422 19.40 42.91 19.02
N GLY A 423 18.17 43.19 18.57
CA GLY A 423 17.44 44.44 18.82
C GLY A 423 15.96 44.24 19.15
N ALA A 424 15.67 43.28 20.04
CA ALA A 424 14.30 42.94 20.46
C ALA A 424 14.15 42.65 21.97
N ASP A 425 15.20 42.88 22.77
CA ASP A 425 15.27 42.60 24.22
C ASP A 425 15.78 43.83 25.01
N GLU A 426 15.24 45.02 24.74
CA GLU A 426 15.46 46.25 25.54
C GLU A 426 14.16 47.11 25.52
N ASP A 427 13.83 47.73 26.67
CA ASP A 427 12.62 48.54 27.01
C ASP A 427 11.36 47.83 27.56
N GLU A 428 11.39 47.38 28.84
CA GLU A 428 10.45 47.83 29.91
C GLU A 428 10.96 47.38 31.31
N GLU A 429 10.52 48.06 32.38
CA GLU A 429 11.30 48.21 33.63
C GLU A 429 11.03 47.21 34.79
N GLU A 430 11.91 47.30 35.79
CA GLU A 430 12.18 46.42 36.94
C GLU A 430 10.98 45.84 37.74
N GLU A 431 10.99 44.52 37.94
CA GLU A 431 10.90 43.95 39.30
C GLU A 431 11.86 42.74 39.45
N ALA A 432 12.62 42.69 40.54
CA ALA A 432 13.80 41.82 40.68
C ALA A 432 13.67 40.76 41.79
N PRO A 433 14.46 39.66 41.77
CA PRO A 433 14.92 38.92 40.61
C PRO A 433 14.66 37.40 40.77
N LYS A 434 13.92 36.78 39.85
CA LYS A 434 13.84 35.31 39.74
C LYS A 434 14.72 34.83 38.59
N GLN A 435 15.61 33.88 38.87
CA GLN A 435 16.53 33.31 37.88
C GLN A 435 15.78 32.61 36.75
N LYS A 436 15.60 33.30 35.61
CA LYS A 436 15.21 32.69 34.33
C LYS A 436 16.36 31.81 33.84
N THR A 437 16.35 30.54 34.28
CA THR A 437 17.08 29.47 33.60
C THR A 437 16.43 29.21 32.24
N ALA A 438 17.19 28.63 31.29
CA ALA A 438 16.74 28.41 29.92
C ALA A 438 15.40 27.64 29.86
N ALA A 439 14.58 27.98 28.87
CA ALA A 439 13.21 27.50 28.74
C ALA A 439 13.11 25.96 28.78
N ASP A 440 12.35 25.50 29.77
CA ASP A 440 11.70 24.19 29.91
C ASP A 440 12.42 22.91 29.50
N GLY A 441 13.62 22.74 30.07
CA GLY A 441 14.03 21.45 30.64
C GLY A 441 13.16 21.03 31.85
N ARG A 442 11.82 20.98 31.68
CA ARG A 442 10.83 20.87 32.77
C ARG A 442 9.90 19.66 32.69
N LEU A 443 9.62 19.13 31.49
CA LEU A 443 9.05 17.78 31.34
C LEU A 443 10.01 16.65 31.76
N GLN A 444 11.27 16.98 32.09
CA GLN A 444 12.34 16.01 32.37
C GLN A 444 12.77 15.93 33.85
N ARG A 445 11.93 16.40 34.79
CA ARG A 445 12.23 16.40 36.24
C ARG A 445 11.39 15.47 37.13
N ASN A 446 10.44 14.74 36.54
CA ASN A 446 9.89 13.51 37.14
C ASN A 446 10.66 12.27 36.65
N ALA A 447 11.99 12.41 36.57
CA ALA A 447 12.95 11.37 36.18
C ALA A 447 13.59 10.69 37.41
N ALA A 448 12.78 10.47 38.46
CA ALA A 448 13.14 9.72 39.65
C ALA A 448 12.21 8.50 39.79
N GLU A 449 12.75 7.37 40.22
CA GLU A 449 12.05 6.09 40.45
C GLU A 449 11.17 5.57 39.28
N TRP A 450 11.77 5.48 38.09
CA TRP A 450 11.29 4.58 37.04
C TRP A 450 11.65 3.12 37.41
N ASN A 451 10.96 2.56 38.40
CA ASN A 451 11.10 1.15 38.78
C ASN A 451 10.55 0.26 37.65
N ALA A 452 11.40 -0.65 37.16
CA ALA A 452 11.34 -1.17 35.78
C ALA A 452 10.25 -2.24 35.50
N GLU A 453 9.29 -2.46 36.39
CA GLU A 453 8.29 -3.53 36.28
C GLU A 453 6.90 -3.06 35.81
N ASP A 454 6.55 -1.78 36.01
CA ASP A 454 5.17 -1.28 35.85
C ASP A 454 4.82 -0.71 34.46
N GLY A 455 5.78 -0.66 33.52
CA GLY A 455 5.63 0.08 32.26
C GLY A 455 4.40 -0.27 31.41
N ALA A 456 3.98 -1.53 31.41
CA ALA A 456 2.80 -2.00 30.67
C ALA A 456 1.47 -1.79 31.42
N GLU A 457 1.51 -1.50 32.72
CA GLU A 457 0.34 -1.19 33.57
C GLU A 457 0.14 0.33 33.63
N ALA A 458 1.23 1.10 33.78
CA ALA A 458 1.23 2.56 33.80
C ALA A 458 0.75 3.20 32.49
N VAL A 459 1.07 2.60 31.33
CA VAL A 459 0.54 3.04 30.02
C VAL A 459 -0.96 2.71 29.89
N ARG A 460 -1.45 1.65 30.53
CA ARG A 460 -2.90 1.34 30.59
C ARG A 460 -3.65 2.27 31.53
N ARG A 461 -3.08 2.62 32.69
CA ARG A 461 -3.62 3.68 33.57
C ARG A 461 -3.74 5.00 32.84
N ARG A 462 -2.65 5.51 32.26
CA ARG A 462 -2.65 6.80 31.54
C ARG A 462 -3.64 6.88 30.37
N ARG A 463 -4.10 5.73 29.85
CA ARG A 463 -5.13 5.63 28.81
C ARG A 463 -6.57 5.63 29.35
N LEU A 464 -6.77 5.22 30.60
CA LEU A 464 -8.04 5.34 31.33
C LEU A 464 -8.15 6.67 32.07
N ASP A 465 -7.06 7.17 32.63
CA ASP A 465 -7.01 8.48 33.31
C ASP A 465 -7.31 9.61 32.29
N ALA A 466 -6.77 9.52 31.08
CA ALA A 466 -7.13 10.40 29.95
C ALA A 466 -8.54 10.18 29.36
N GLU A 467 -9.30 9.18 29.84
CA GLU A 467 -10.74 9.01 29.57
C GLU A 467 -11.60 9.47 30.77
N LEU A 468 -10.99 10.06 31.81
CA LEU A 468 -11.64 10.49 33.07
C LEU A 468 -11.34 11.96 33.46
N ASP A 469 -10.21 12.52 33.02
CA ASP A 469 -9.82 13.91 33.34
C ASP A 469 -10.62 14.98 32.52
N ASP A 470 -11.46 14.57 31.56
CA ASP A 470 -12.31 15.45 30.73
C ASP A 470 -13.58 15.98 31.47
N ASP A 471 -13.82 15.51 32.70
CA ASP A 471 -15.03 15.78 33.52
C ASP A 471 -14.94 17.03 34.44
N ASN A 472 -13.92 17.90 34.29
CA ASN A 472 -13.78 19.15 35.06
C ASN A 472 -13.47 20.39 34.20
N GLU A 473 -14.51 21.15 33.84
CA GLU A 473 -14.37 22.49 33.25
C GLU A 473 -13.91 23.54 34.29
N GLU A 474 -12.77 24.20 34.06
CA GLU A 474 -12.62 25.63 34.38
C GLU A 474 -12.05 26.39 33.16
N LEU A 475 -12.67 27.53 32.84
CA LEU A 475 -12.47 28.27 31.59
C LEU A 475 -11.13 29.05 31.57
N GLY A 476 -10.12 28.48 30.91
CA GLY A 476 -8.86 29.15 30.55
C GLY A 476 -8.78 29.51 29.06
N THR A 477 -8.25 30.70 28.73
CA THR A 477 -8.11 31.15 27.33
C THR A 477 -7.00 30.39 26.60
N GLY A 478 -7.35 29.77 25.47
CA GLY A 478 -6.52 28.71 24.87
C GLY A 478 -5.22 29.12 24.17
N ALA A 479 -4.35 28.11 24.06
CA ALA A 479 -3.28 27.97 23.07
C ALA A 479 -3.33 26.52 22.54
N ASN A 480 -3.22 26.32 21.23
CA ASN A 480 -3.24 24.98 20.63
C ASN A 480 -1.79 24.47 20.49
N GLU A 481 -1.31 23.65 21.44
CA GLU A 481 0.05 23.05 21.39
C GLU A 481 0.05 21.54 21.75
N ASP A 482 -0.87 20.77 21.16
CA ASP A 482 -0.86 19.29 21.16
C ASP A 482 -0.77 18.77 19.70
N ALA A 483 0.29 19.14 18.97
CA ALA A 483 0.49 18.86 17.54
C ALA A 483 1.60 17.82 17.29
N ASP A 484 1.61 16.74 18.09
CA ASP A 484 2.65 15.71 18.07
C ASP A 484 2.31 14.52 17.14
N ASP A 485 3.20 14.26 16.19
CA ASP A 485 3.26 13.15 15.22
C ASP A 485 2.05 12.86 14.29
N GLU A 486 0.79 12.94 14.73
CA GLU A 486 -0.37 12.60 13.87
C GLU A 486 -0.51 13.56 12.68
N ASP A 487 -0.31 14.87 12.89
CA ASP A 487 -0.41 15.90 11.84
C ASP A 487 0.58 15.70 10.68
N VAL A 488 1.73 15.08 10.91
CA VAL A 488 2.75 14.85 9.87
C VAL A 488 2.33 13.72 8.92
N GLU A 489 1.70 12.66 9.43
CA GLU A 489 1.15 11.60 8.58
C GLU A 489 -0.15 12.06 7.88
N ILE A 490 -0.95 12.90 8.54
CA ILE A 490 -2.12 13.56 7.96
C ILE A 490 -1.71 14.54 6.84
N GLU A 491 -0.60 15.27 6.98
CA GLU A 491 -0.04 16.10 5.91
C GLU A 491 0.37 15.28 4.67
N GLU A 492 0.95 14.10 4.83
CA GLU A 492 1.32 13.22 3.71
C GLU A 492 0.06 12.72 2.95
N ILE A 493 -1.01 12.38 3.69
CA ILE A 493 -2.32 12.01 3.13
C ILE A 493 -3.00 13.21 2.45
N HIS A 494 -2.92 14.42 3.01
CA HIS A 494 -3.48 15.62 2.40
C HIS A 494 -2.71 16.08 1.16
N ARG A 495 -1.38 16.00 1.17
CA ARG A 495 -0.52 16.39 0.05
C ARG A 495 -0.66 15.44 -1.14
N SER A 496 -0.93 14.16 -0.89
CA SER A 496 -1.30 13.18 -1.94
C SER A 496 -2.74 13.37 -2.42
N GLY A 497 -3.72 13.55 -1.52
CA GLY A 497 -5.12 13.78 -1.85
C GLY A 497 -5.40 15.07 -2.65
N ALA A 498 -4.68 16.16 -2.37
CA ALA A 498 -4.84 17.43 -3.10
C ALA A 498 -4.51 17.33 -4.60
N ASN A 499 -3.60 16.43 -4.98
CA ASN A 499 -3.28 16.15 -6.39
C ASN A 499 -4.37 15.33 -7.11
N LEU A 500 -5.29 14.70 -6.37
CA LEU A 500 -6.41 13.93 -6.92
C LEU A 500 -7.60 14.83 -7.28
N ALA A 501 -7.95 15.77 -6.38
CA ALA A 501 -9.08 16.68 -6.58
C ALA A 501 -8.91 17.58 -7.81
N LEU A 502 -7.69 18.10 -8.04
CA LEU A 502 -7.35 18.96 -9.19
C LEU A 502 -7.41 18.28 -10.57
N GLN A 503 -7.85 17.02 -10.66
CA GLN A 503 -8.05 16.28 -11.91
C GLN A 503 -9.51 15.90 -12.21
N LEU A 504 -10.46 16.18 -11.29
CA LEU A 504 -11.86 15.75 -11.42
C LEU A 504 -12.84 16.88 -11.75
N ASP A 505 -12.43 18.14 -11.54
CA ASP A 505 -13.26 19.35 -11.66
C ASP A 505 -13.16 20.03 -13.04
N SER A 506 -12.91 19.26 -14.11
CA SER A 506 -12.66 19.81 -15.47
C SER A 506 -13.62 19.31 -16.56
N THR A 507 -14.87 19.04 -16.17
CA THR A 507 -16.01 18.78 -17.08
C THR A 507 -17.26 19.42 -16.50
N ASP A 508 -17.67 20.54 -17.09
CA ASP A 508 -19.06 20.97 -17.33
C ASP A 508 -19.05 22.40 -17.90
N ASP A 509 -19.07 22.50 -19.24
CA ASP A 509 -19.31 23.75 -19.97
C ASP A 509 -20.82 23.86 -20.26
N GLU A 510 -21.56 24.67 -19.50
CA GLU A 510 -22.85 25.21 -19.95
C GLU A 510 -22.94 26.73 -19.72
N SER A 511 -23.66 27.40 -20.63
CA SER A 511 -23.66 28.86 -20.77
C SER A 511 -25.04 29.47 -20.56
N SER A 512 -25.11 30.59 -19.84
CA SER A 512 -26.16 31.59 -20.05
C SER A 512 -25.77 32.97 -19.50
N ASP A 513 -26.13 34.04 -20.21
CA ASP A 513 -25.93 35.44 -19.82
C ASP A 513 -26.78 35.86 -18.61
N HIS A 514 -26.38 36.93 -17.90
CA HIS A 514 -27.11 38.20 -18.01
C HIS A 514 -26.46 39.43 -17.33
N SER A 515 -26.44 40.55 -18.08
CA SER A 515 -26.51 41.98 -17.68
C SER A 515 -25.54 42.60 -16.66
N SER A 516 -25.09 43.81 -16.99
CA SER A 516 -24.41 44.77 -16.12
C SER A 516 -25.37 45.57 -15.22
N ASP A 517 -24.82 46.26 -14.21
CA ASP A 517 -24.76 47.75 -14.16
C ASP A 517 -23.91 48.21 -12.94
N ASN A 518 -22.99 49.19 -13.07
CA ASN A 518 -23.15 50.64 -12.84
C ASN A 518 -23.71 50.98 -11.43
N GLU A 519 -23.15 51.89 -10.61
CA GLU A 519 -22.27 53.06 -10.82
C GLU A 519 -21.11 53.11 -9.77
N ALA A 520 -19.93 53.72 -10.02
CA ALA A 520 -19.53 55.14 -9.85
C ALA A 520 -19.60 55.70 -8.39
N SER A 521 -18.77 56.65 -7.93
CA SER A 521 -17.78 57.49 -8.65
C SER A 521 -16.68 58.10 -7.74
N SER A 522 -15.52 58.42 -8.36
CA SER A 522 -14.65 59.60 -8.06
C SER A 522 -13.92 59.69 -6.68
N LYS A 523 -12.81 60.42 -6.51
CA LYS A 523 -12.20 61.51 -7.32
C LYS A 523 -10.67 61.34 -7.50
N LYS A 524 -10.17 61.74 -8.70
CA LYS A 524 -8.77 62.15 -8.96
C LYS A 524 -8.62 63.65 -8.64
N PRO A 525 -7.40 64.20 -8.51
CA PRO A 525 -6.62 64.76 -9.66
C PRO A 525 -5.12 64.36 -9.57
N LYS A 526 -4.15 64.64 -10.47
CA LYS A 526 -3.92 65.19 -11.84
C LYS A 526 -2.41 64.89 -12.13
N GLU A 527 -1.75 64.95 -13.29
CA GLU A 527 -1.95 64.92 -14.77
C GLU A 527 -0.50 64.75 -15.35
N GLN A 528 -0.15 64.68 -16.64
CA GLN A 528 -0.84 64.64 -17.95
C GLN A 528 -1.24 63.18 -18.34
N GLN A 529 -1.53 62.68 -19.55
CA GLN A 529 -1.37 62.99 -21.00
C GLN A 529 0.04 62.74 -21.62
N GLN A 530 0.19 62.13 -22.80
CA GLN A 530 -0.78 61.87 -23.89
C GLN A 530 -0.66 60.47 -24.57
N GLU A 531 -1.46 60.25 -25.61
CA GLU A 531 -1.81 58.99 -26.32
C GLU A 531 -0.83 58.61 -27.47
N LYS A 532 -0.88 57.48 -28.22
CA LYS A 532 -1.56 56.15 -28.23
C LYS A 532 -0.84 55.25 -29.28
N ALA A 533 -0.70 53.93 -29.07
CA ALA A 533 -0.58 52.93 -30.16
C ALA A 533 -0.79 51.46 -29.70
N SER A 534 -2.02 50.93 -29.87
CA SER A 534 -2.41 49.52 -30.11
C SER A 534 -1.75 48.30 -29.40
N LYS A 535 -2.64 47.40 -28.91
CA LYS A 535 -2.50 45.92 -28.75
C LYS A 535 -1.72 45.34 -27.53
N SER A 536 -2.47 45.22 -26.43
CA SER A 536 -2.65 44.00 -25.58
C SER A 536 -1.45 43.22 -25.00
N PRO A 537 -1.42 43.12 -23.66
CA PRO A 537 -0.98 41.92 -22.94
C PRO A 537 -2.07 41.32 -22.02
N LYS A 538 -2.23 39.99 -21.99
CA LYS A 538 -3.07 39.29 -20.99
C LYS A 538 -2.38 39.28 -19.61
N ALA A 539 -3.18 39.23 -18.54
CA ALA A 539 -2.71 39.28 -17.15
C ALA A 539 -1.94 38.02 -16.71
N LYS A 540 -1.06 38.19 -15.71
CA LYS A 540 -0.32 37.11 -15.05
C LYS A 540 -1.14 36.50 -13.91
N LYS A 541 -1.13 35.17 -13.78
CA LYS A 541 -0.93 34.49 -12.48
C LYS A 541 -0.29 33.12 -12.72
N GLY A 542 0.31 32.55 -11.66
CA GLY A 542 1.32 31.51 -11.79
C GLY A 542 0.76 30.12 -12.13
N LYS A 543 1.58 29.32 -12.84
CA LYS A 543 1.53 27.85 -12.76
C LYS A 543 2.83 27.36 -12.13
N THR A 544 2.71 26.50 -11.13
CA THR A 544 3.81 25.70 -10.58
C THR A 544 4.42 24.86 -11.69
N LYS A 545 5.75 24.94 -11.87
CA LYS A 545 6.45 24.19 -12.91
C LYS A 545 6.95 22.87 -12.37
N SER A 546 6.21 21.79 -12.63
CA SER A 546 6.78 20.45 -12.63
C SER A 546 7.88 20.38 -13.71
N TRP A 547 9.06 19.87 -13.35
CA TRP A 547 10.17 19.68 -14.31
C TRP A 547 9.97 18.36 -15.06
N PHE A 548 9.00 18.34 -15.98
CA PHE A 548 8.90 17.30 -17.01
C PHE A 548 8.68 17.97 -18.37
N LEU A 549 9.71 17.90 -19.23
CA LEU A 549 9.69 18.56 -20.53
C LEU A 549 8.93 17.71 -21.56
N LYS A 550 7.60 17.88 -21.60
CA LYS A 550 6.85 17.62 -22.84
C LYS A 550 7.39 18.58 -23.91
N HIS A 551 8.19 18.06 -24.85
CA HIS A 551 8.30 18.52 -26.24
C HIS A 551 9.15 17.51 -27.03
N VAL A 552 8.50 16.46 -27.54
CA VAL A 552 8.91 15.86 -28.82
C VAL A 552 8.22 16.70 -29.91
N PRO A 553 8.90 17.15 -30.96
CA PRO A 553 8.25 17.87 -32.05
C PRO A 553 7.46 16.87 -32.91
N THR A 554 6.14 16.95 -32.88
CA THR A 554 5.29 16.50 -33.98
C THR A 554 5.49 17.43 -35.17
N PHE A 555 5.61 16.86 -36.37
CA PHE A 555 5.56 17.62 -37.62
C PHE A 555 4.09 17.83 -38.00
N GLU A 556 3.77 18.97 -38.60
CA GLU A 556 2.49 19.20 -39.28
C GLU A 556 2.73 19.05 -40.80
N GLU A 557 1.76 18.48 -41.51
CA GLU A 557 1.80 18.26 -42.95
C GLU A 557 0.76 19.14 -43.65
N ASP A 558 1.14 19.71 -44.80
CA ASP A 558 0.21 20.22 -45.82
C ASP A 558 0.27 19.27 -47.03
N GLY A 559 -0.83 18.55 -47.29
CA GLY A 559 -0.96 17.58 -48.40
C GLY A 559 -1.44 18.21 -49.72
N PRO A 560 -2.12 17.46 -50.64
CA PRO A 560 -2.60 16.07 -50.52
C PRO A 560 -2.15 15.13 -51.67
N GLY A 561 -2.43 13.81 -51.55
CA GLY A 561 -2.17 12.85 -52.64
C GLY A 561 -2.47 11.37 -52.33
N ASP A 562 -3.74 11.04 -52.05
CA ASP A 562 -4.39 9.71 -52.09
C ASP A 562 -3.72 8.48 -51.42
N ASP A 563 -4.30 8.03 -50.29
CA ASP A 563 -4.05 6.72 -49.66
C ASP A 563 -4.52 5.54 -50.55
N PRO A 564 -3.98 4.31 -50.37
CA PRO A 564 -4.56 3.42 -49.36
C PRO A 564 -3.56 2.55 -48.54
N ASP A 565 -4.01 2.17 -47.33
CA ASP A 565 -3.62 0.97 -46.56
C ASP A 565 -2.17 0.83 -46.01
N GLU A 566 -1.76 1.70 -45.07
CA GLU A 566 -0.69 1.32 -44.12
C GLU A 566 -1.21 0.37 -43.02
N ALA A 567 -1.09 -0.93 -43.26
CA ALA A 567 -1.15 -1.94 -42.20
C ALA A 567 0.18 -1.97 -41.40
N SER A 568 0.12 -2.29 -40.10
CA SER A 568 1.30 -2.34 -39.24
C SER A 568 2.23 -3.51 -39.58
N VAL A 569 3.24 -3.28 -40.43
CA VAL A 569 4.23 -4.29 -40.79
C VAL A 569 5.24 -4.49 -39.65
N CYS A 570 5.03 -5.54 -38.86
CA CYS A 570 6.16 -6.22 -38.23
C CYS A 570 7.01 -6.85 -39.34
N LEU A 571 8.26 -6.42 -39.47
CA LEU A 571 9.24 -7.14 -40.28
C LEU A 571 9.82 -8.26 -39.42
N ASP A 572 9.39 -9.49 -39.68
CA ASP A 572 10.11 -10.68 -39.27
C ASP A 572 11.51 -10.71 -39.92
N MET A 573 12.48 -11.28 -39.22
CA MET A 573 13.85 -11.43 -39.70
C MET A 573 14.01 -12.77 -40.41
N ASP A 574 13.95 -12.79 -41.74
CA ASP A 574 14.63 -13.83 -42.51
C ASP A 574 16.14 -13.58 -42.58
N MET A 575 16.91 -14.66 -42.66
CA MET A 575 18.38 -14.66 -42.58
C MET A 575 19.01 -14.67 -43.98
N GLU A 576 19.48 -13.51 -44.46
CA GLU A 576 20.45 -13.44 -45.55
C GLU A 576 21.67 -12.58 -45.17
N GLU A 577 22.87 -13.01 -45.57
CA GLU A 577 24.14 -12.35 -45.24
C GLU A 577 24.43 -11.16 -46.17
N GLU A 578 23.71 -10.04 -46.02
CA GLU A 578 23.98 -8.85 -46.83
C GLU A 578 25.37 -8.24 -46.59
N GLU A 579 25.99 -7.76 -47.67
CA GLU A 579 27.41 -7.38 -47.70
C GLU A 579 27.72 -6.09 -46.91
N ARG A 580 28.96 -6.02 -46.40
CA ARG A 580 29.42 -4.92 -45.53
C ARG A 580 29.50 -3.60 -46.32
N PRO A 581 28.73 -2.54 -45.96
CA PRO A 581 28.82 -1.26 -46.64
C PRO A 581 30.17 -0.57 -46.36
N VAL A 582 30.88 -0.20 -47.42
CA VAL A 582 32.19 0.47 -47.33
C VAL A 582 32.03 1.87 -46.73
N ARG A 583 32.77 2.17 -45.66
CA ARG A 583 32.72 3.44 -44.93
C ARG A 583 33.12 4.63 -45.82
N GLN A 584 32.24 5.63 -45.96
CA GLN A 584 32.54 6.88 -46.66
C GLN A 584 33.12 7.95 -45.71
N PRO A 585 34.26 8.58 -46.02
CA PRO A 585 34.97 9.49 -45.09
C PRO A 585 34.28 10.84 -44.83
N GLY A 586 33.21 11.20 -45.58
CA GLY A 586 32.51 12.48 -45.39
C GLY A 586 31.70 12.58 -44.09
N MET A 587 31.28 11.46 -43.51
CA MET A 587 30.45 11.41 -42.29
C MET A 587 31.16 11.99 -41.05
N GLU A 588 32.47 11.82 -40.94
CA GLU A 588 33.22 12.11 -39.71
C GLU A 588 33.29 13.61 -39.42
N TYR A 589 33.55 14.43 -40.45
CA TYR A 589 33.55 15.89 -40.36
C TYR A 589 32.19 16.44 -39.94
N SER A 590 31.08 15.87 -40.43
CA SER A 590 29.73 16.31 -40.08
C SER A 590 29.44 16.13 -38.59
N ARG A 591 29.88 15.00 -38.00
CA ARG A 591 29.71 14.70 -36.56
C ARG A 591 30.55 15.62 -35.68
N ILE A 592 31.81 15.87 -36.06
CA ILE A 592 32.69 16.79 -35.33
C ILE A 592 32.17 18.22 -35.41
N ALA A 593 31.70 18.66 -36.59
CA ALA A 593 31.07 19.97 -36.75
C ALA A 593 29.79 20.11 -35.91
N PHE A 594 28.93 19.07 -35.87
CA PHE A 594 27.73 19.06 -35.03
C PHE A 594 28.07 19.29 -33.56
N VAL A 595 29.04 18.55 -32.99
CA VAL A 595 29.42 18.72 -31.57
C VAL A 595 30.02 20.10 -31.29
N LYS A 596 30.90 20.61 -32.16
CA LYS A 596 31.45 21.98 -32.02
C LYS A 596 30.34 23.06 -32.05
N ASN A 597 29.32 22.87 -32.88
CA ASN A 597 28.20 23.81 -33.02
C ASN A 597 27.21 23.79 -31.83
N LEU A 598 27.32 22.86 -30.88
CA LEU A 598 26.43 22.81 -29.70
C LEU A 598 26.68 23.95 -28.70
N HIS A 599 27.90 24.49 -28.62
CA HIS A 599 28.25 25.54 -27.67
C HIS A 599 29.52 26.28 -28.09
N LEU A 600 29.56 27.62 -27.99
CA LEU A 600 30.70 28.44 -28.45
C LEU A 600 32.05 28.01 -27.84
N ARG A 601 32.02 27.45 -26.63
CA ARG A 601 33.21 27.00 -25.89
C ARG A 601 33.66 25.56 -26.21
N PHE A 602 33.00 24.81 -27.10
CA PHE A 602 33.44 23.47 -27.51
C PHE A 602 34.40 23.59 -28.70
N THR A 603 35.70 23.65 -28.41
CA THR A 603 36.73 23.94 -29.44
C THR A 603 37.03 22.73 -30.30
N GLU A 604 37.15 21.55 -29.69
CA GLU A 604 37.51 20.30 -30.37
C GLU A 604 36.76 19.10 -29.81
N TYR A 605 36.53 18.12 -30.68
CA TYR A 605 35.92 16.84 -30.36
C TYR A 605 36.61 15.75 -31.18
N SER A 606 36.99 14.66 -30.53
CA SER A 606 37.53 13.46 -31.18
C SER A 606 36.97 12.21 -30.51
N TYR A 607 36.83 11.13 -31.27
CA TYR A 607 36.29 9.87 -30.80
C TYR A 607 36.99 8.71 -31.49
N ASP A 608 36.99 7.56 -30.84
CA ASP A 608 37.51 6.32 -31.41
C ASP A 608 36.59 5.83 -32.55
N THR A 609 37.15 5.67 -33.76
CA THR A 609 36.42 5.24 -34.97
C THR A 609 36.39 3.73 -35.18
N ASN A 610 36.97 2.93 -34.26
CA ASN A 610 36.78 1.48 -34.23
C ASN A 610 35.30 1.12 -33.98
N ASP A 611 34.85 -0.05 -34.44
CA ASP A 611 33.46 -0.51 -34.23
C ASP A 611 33.12 -0.70 -32.73
N HIS A 612 34.14 -1.00 -31.93
CA HIS A 612 34.11 -0.98 -30.46
C HIS A 612 34.90 0.26 -29.95
N PRO A 613 34.29 1.45 -29.85
CA PRO A 613 34.97 2.66 -29.41
C PRO A 613 35.42 2.56 -27.95
N LYS A 614 36.70 2.84 -27.67
CA LYS A 614 37.30 2.77 -26.33
C LYS A 614 37.37 4.11 -25.62
N TRP A 615 37.33 5.22 -26.36
CA TRP A 615 37.46 6.56 -25.78
C TRP A 615 36.76 7.66 -26.61
N LEU A 616 36.42 8.75 -25.93
CA LEU A 616 36.02 10.03 -26.52
C LEU A 616 36.81 11.16 -25.85
N LYS A 617 37.06 12.27 -26.56
CA LYS A 617 37.63 13.50 -25.98
C LYS A 617 36.83 14.72 -26.41
N LEU A 618 36.50 15.59 -25.46
CA LEU A 618 35.90 16.91 -25.70
C LEU A 618 36.82 17.98 -25.09
N THR A 619 37.22 18.96 -25.90
CA THR A 619 37.99 20.13 -25.46
C THR A 619 37.04 21.31 -25.23
N ILE A 620 37.08 21.85 -24.02
CA ILE A 620 36.25 22.99 -23.60
C ILE A 620 37.17 24.19 -23.32
N LEU A 621 36.79 25.39 -23.76
CA LEU A 621 37.51 26.64 -23.49
C LEU A 621 37.14 27.20 -22.10
N MET A 622 38.13 27.38 -21.21
CA MET A 622 37.90 27.89 -19.85
C MET A 622 37.64 29.40 -19.83
N TYR A 623 38.20 30.15 -20.77
CA TYR A 623 38.08 31.60 -20.85
C TYR A 623 37.61 32.03 -22.24
N ASP A 624 36.42 32.64 -22.29
CA ASP A 624 35.90 33.31 -23.50
C ASP A 624 36.01 34.83 -23.28
N PRO A 625 36.59 35.62 -24.22
CA PRO A 625 36.69 37.07 -24.10
C PRO A 625 35.36 37.82 -23.92
N LYS A 626 34.22 37.23 -24.31
CA LYS A 626 32.87 37.83 -24.20
C LYS A 626 32.14 37.47 -22.91
N GLU A 627 32.37 36.27 -22.40
CA GLU A 627 31.64 35.71 -21.24
C GLU A 627 32.52 35.51 -19.98
N GLY A 628 33.84 35.67 -20.10
CA GLY A 628 34.78 35.46 -19.01
C GLY A 628 35.08 34.00 -18.68
N ARG A 629 35.73 33.81 -17.52
CA ARG A 629 36.29 32.52 -17.06
C ARG A 629 35.22 31.62 -16.43
N ILE A 630 35.22 30.33 -16.76
CA ILE A 630 34.41 29.29 -16.10
C ILE A 630 34.94 29.04 -14.68
N GLY A 631 34.51 29.85 -13.71
CA GLY A 631 34.67 29.55 -12.29
C GLY A 631 33.67 28.49 -11.80
N VAL A 632 33.56 27.34 -12.47
CA VAL A 632 32.73 26.18 -12.07
C VAL A 632 33.61 24.95 -12.15
N ASP A 633 33.47 24.01 -11.21
CA ASP A 633 34.06 22.69 -11.39
C ASP A 633 33.30 21.89 -12.47
N LEU A 634 33.82 21.97 -13.69
CA LEU A 634 33.35 21.20 -14.84
C LEU A 634 33.43 19.68 -14.59
N LYS A 635 34.37 19.18 -13.77
CA LYS A 635 34.47 17.75 -13.46
C LYS A 635 33.24 17.30 -12.67
N THR A 636 32.89 17.98 -11.59
CA THR A 636 31.65 17.72 -10.83
C THR A 636 30.39 17.92 -11.69
N MET A 637 30.34 18.94 -12.57
CA MET A 637 29.20 19.10 -13.48
C MET A 637 29.04 17.93 -14.45
N ILE A 638 30.14 17.47 -15.05
CA ILE A 638 30.13 16.35 -16.00
C ILE A 638 29.75 15.06 -15.27
N CYS A 639 30.34 14.74 -14.10
CA CYS A 639 29.93 13.57 -13.30
C CYS A 639 28.42 13.57 -13.03
N LYS A 640 27.84 14.70 -12.59
CA LYS A 640 26.39 14.87 -12.38
C LYS A 640 25.52 14.77 -13.65
N ILE A 641 26.10 14.80 -14.85
CA ILE A 641 25.39 14.50 -16.11
C ILE A 641 25.52 13.01 -16.43
N LEU A 642 26.68 12.40 -16.19
CA LEU A 642 26.92 10.98 -16.40
C LEU A 642 26.09 10.10 -15.45
N GLU A 643 25.97 10.51 -14.18
CA GLU A 643 25.13 9.88 -13.14
C GLU A 643 23.65 9.81 -13.55
N MET A 644 23.15 10.85 -14.24
CA MET A 644 21.78 10.92 -14.75
C MET A 644 21.60 10.23 -16.13
N GLY A 645 22.68 9.73 -16.73
CA GLY A 645 22.66 9.18 -18.09
C GLY A 645 22.12 7.75 -18.15
N VAL A 646 21.17 7.48 -19.05
CA VAL A 646 20.60 6.16 -19.30
C VAL A 646 20.62 5.87 -20.79
N LEU A 647 21.39 4.85 -21.20
CA LEU A 647 21.65 4.50 -22.60
C LEU A 647 20.48 3.75 -23.24
N SER A 648 19.86 2.86 -22.47
CA SER A 648 18.71 2.06 -22.88
C SER A 648 17.83 1.80 -21.66
N TYR A 649 16.51 1.98 -21.81
CA TYR A 649 15.52 1.60 -20.81
C TYR A 649 14.15 1.48 -21.48
N VAL A 650 13.29 0.63 -20.91
CA VAL A 650 11.85 0.63 -21.21
C VAL A 650 11.17 1.61 -20.25
N PRO A 651 10.37 2.58 -20.73
CA PRO A 651 9.62 3.48 -19.85
C PRO A 651 8.74 2.70 -18.87
N GLY A 652 8.72 3.12 -17.61
CA GLY A 652 7.94 2.47 -16.54
C GLY A 652 8.59 1.23 -15.92
N LEU A 653 9.71 0.71 -16.45
CA LEU A 653 10.45 -0.42 -15.85
C LEU A 653 11.81 0.04 -15.27
N GLU A 654 12.14 -0.50 -14.10
CA GLU A 654 13.40 -0.29 -13.38
C GLU A 654 14.39 -1.44 -13.65
N LYS A 655 13.91 -2.69 -13.57
CA LYS A 655 14.74 -3.91 -13.53
C LYS A 655 13.89 -5.15 -13.86
N VAL A 656 14.55 -6.18 -14.39
CA VAL A 656 13.95 -7.47 -14.75
C VAL A 656 14.63 -8.60 -13.98
N ILE A 657 13.84 -9.48 -13.38
CA ILE A 657 14.30 -10.72 -12.75
C ILE A 657 13.55 -11.89 -13.40
N VAL A 658 14.27 -12.87 -13.93
CA VAL A 658 13.69 -14.10 -14.48
C VAL A 658 13.78 -15.20 -13.42
N ASP A 659 12.65 -15.51 -12.81
CA ASP A 659 12.50 -16.59 -11.84
C ASP A 659 12.35 -17.92 -12.60
N LYS A 660 13.25 -18.86 -12.33
CA LYS A 660 13.34 -20.18 -12.97
C LYS A 660 12.94 -21.29 -11.99
N SER A 661 11.84 -21.06 -11.28
CA SER A 661 11.16 -22.06 -10.45
C SER A 661 10.76 -23.31 -11.25
N GLU A 662 10.69 -24.47 -10.59
CA GLU A 662 10.52 -25.78 -11.24
C GLU A 662 9.15 -25.94 -11.90
N ASP A 663 8.07 -25.44 -11.28
CA ASP A 663 6.70 -25.57 -11.79
C ASP A 663 6.41 -24.66 -13.01
N GLN A 664 6.82 -23.38 -12.96
CA GLN A 664 6.63 -22.43 -14.07
C GLN A 664 7.69 -21.32 -14.04
N TRP A 665 8.17 -20.89 -15.21
CA TRP A 665 9.04 -19.72 -15.32
C TRP A 665 8.21 -18.44 -15.21
N MET A 666 8.73 -17.44 -14.48
CA MET A 666 8.02 -16.19 -14.19
C MET A 666 8.95 -14.99 -14.34
N TYR A 667 8.45 -13.93 -14.97
CA TYR A 667 9.08 -12.62 -14.97
C TYR A 667 8.61 -11.83 -13.76
N LYS A 668 9.55 -11.41 -12.92
CA LYS A 668 9.33 -10.44 -11.84
C LYS A 668 9.96 -9.13 -12.28
N LEU A 669 9.10 -8.20 -12.67
CA LEU A 669 9.48 -6.87 -13.17
C LEU A 669 9.31 -5.85 -12.04
N GLU A 670 10.35 -5.06 -11.79
CA GLU A 670 10.24 -3.86 -10.94
C GLU A 670 9.77 -2.70 -11.84
N GLY A 671 8.60 -2.13 -11.53
CA GLY A 671 7.88 -1.16 -12.37
C GLY A 671 6.59 -1.69 -13.02
N PHE A 672 6.00 -0.88 -13.90
CA PHE A 672 4.81 -1.22 -14.69
C PHE A 672 4.94 -0.76 -16.14
N ASN A 673 4.81 -1.70 -17.08
CA ASN A 673 4.52 -1.38 -18.48
C ASN A 673 3.75 -2.52 -19.17
N PHE A 674 2.41 -2.49 -19.05
CA PHE A 674 1.52 -3.46 -19.70
C PHE A 674 1.63 -3.42 -21.24
N LYS A 675 1.86 -2.24 -21.83
CA LYS A 675 1.98 -2.08 -23.29
C LYS A 675 3.20 -2.79 -23.86
N GLU A 676 4.30 -2.86 -23.11
CA GLU A 676 5.50 -3.60 -23.55
C GLU A 676 5.29 -5.12 -23.43
N MET A 677 4.53 -5.60 -22.43
CA MET A 677 4.20 -7.02 -22.32
C MET A 677 3.29 -7.48 -23.47
N LEU A 678 2.33 -6.63 -23.88
CA LEU A 678 1.41 -6.90 -24.99
C LEU A 678 2.13 -7.08 -26.34
N ARG A 679 3.32 -6.50 -26.52
CA ARG A 679 4.19 -6.74 -27.70
C ARG A 679 4.82 -8.14 -27.74
N HIS A 680 4.75 -8.88 -26.64
CA HIS A 680 5.40 -10.18 -26.45
C HIS A 680 4.41 -11.27 -26.01
N ASP A 681 3.15 -11.16 -26.46
CA ASP A 681 2.06 -12.12 -26.24
C ASP A 681 2.43 -13.57 -26.64
N THR A 682 3.28 -13.75 -27.65
CA THR A 682 3.82 -15.07 -28.06
C THR A 682 4.78 -15.73 -27.06
N VAL A 683 5.16 -15.02 -25.99
CA VAL A 683 6.10 -15.46 -24.93
C VAL A 683 5.45 -15.41 -23.53
N PHE A 684 4.58 -14.43 -23.28
CA PHE A 684 3.98 -14.16 -21.98
C PHE A 684 2.50 -14.57 -21.91
N ASP A 685 2.12 -15.28 -20.85
CA ASP A 685 0.73 -15.60 -20.55
C ASP A 685 0.04 -14.38 -19.91
N LEU A 686 -0.45 -13.48 -20.76
CA LEU A 686 -1.13 -12.25 -20.34
C LEU A 686 -2.44 -12.54 -19.58
N SER A 687 -3.03 -13.73 -19.74
CA SER A 687 -4.27 -14.12 -19.02
C SER A 687 -4.07 -14.31 -17.52
N ARG A 688 -2.82 -14.57 -17.09
CA ARG A 688 -2.43 -14.78 -15.70
C ARG A 688 -1.43 -13.72 -15.18
N LEU A 689 -1.22 -12.63 -15.92
CA LEU A 689 -0.39 -11.49 -15.54
C LEU A 689 -0.96 -10.77 -14.32
N TYR A 690 -0.12 -10.57 -13.30
CA TYR A 690 -0.47 -9.92 -12.03
C TYR A 690 0.31 -8.61 -11.83
N MET A 691 -0.30 -7.65 -11.11
CA MET A 691 0.26 -6.33 -10.80
C MET A 691 -0.09 -5.96 -9.36
N ASN A 692 0.88 -5.48 -8.57
CA ASN A 692 0.62 -5.13 -7.16
C ASN A 692 -0.03 -3.74 -6.96
N ASN A 693 -0.14 -2.89 -8.00
CA ASN A 693 -0.83 -1.61 -7.91
C ASN A 693 -2.31 -1.78 -8.28
N VAL A 694 -3.17 -1.74 -7.25
CA VAL A 694 -4.63 -1.90 -7.37
C VAL A 694 -5.25 -0.89 -8.33
N ASN A 695 -4.77 0.36 -8.37
CA ASN A 695 -5.27 1.37 -9.32
C ASN A 695 -4.92 1.00 -10.77
N LYS A 696 -3.75 0.41 -11.02
CA LYS A 696 -3.38 -0.09 -12.36
C LYS A 696 -4.09 -1.38 -12.76
N VAL A 697 -4.47 -2.22 -11.79
CA VAL A 697 -5.40 -3.33 -12.03
C VAL A 697 -6.79 -2.79 -12.40
N MET A 698 -7.30 -1.77 -11.70
CA MET A 698 -8.57 -1.12 -12.03
C MET A 698 -8.57 -0.48 -13.44
N GLU A 699 -7.49 0.23 -13.81
CA GLU A 699 -7.34 0.86 -15.13
C GLU A 699 -7.28 -0.13 -16.31
N HIS A 700 -6.77 -1.36 -16.12
CA HIS A 700 -6.55 -2.32 -17.20
C HIS A 700 -7.50 -3.53 -17.20
N TYR A 701 -7.94 -4.00 -16.02
CA TYR A 701 -8.78 -5.19 -15.85
C TYR A 701 -10.13 -4.90 -15.18
N GLY A 702 -10.39 -3.65 -14.76
CA GLY A 702 -11.65 -3.24 -14.15
C GLY A 702 -11.80 -3.54 -12.66
N ILE A 703 -12.97 -3.20 -12.11
CA ILE A 703 -13.17 -3.09 -10.66
C ILE A 703 -13.18 -4.44 -9.92
N GLU A 704 -13.70 -5.52 -10.51
CA GLU A 704 -13.67 -6.86 -9.89
C GLU A 704 -12.25 -7.45 -9.83
N ALA A 705 -11.42 -7.16 -10.83
CA ALA A 705 -10.00 -7.51 -10.77
C ALA A 705 -9.28 -6.73 -9.66
N ALA A 706 -9.64 -5.44 -9.47
CA ALA A 706 -9.11 -4.62 -8.39
C ALA A 706 -9.57 -5.13 -7.00
N ARG A 707 -10.84 -5.51 -6.84
CA ARG A 707 -11.39 -6.19 -5.65
C ARG A 707 -10.55 -7.44 -5.30
N ALA A 708 -10.33 -8.32 -6.29
CA ALA A 708 -9.53 -9.53 -6.11
C ALA A 708 -8.05 -9.22 -5.78
N ALA A 709 -7.47 -8.17 -6.36
CA ALA A 709 -6.11 -7.72 -6.07
C ALA A 709 -5.97 -7.18 -4.63
N ILE A 710 -6.93 -6.41 -4.11
CA ILE A 710 -6.94 -5.97 -2.70
C ILE A 710 -6.89 -7.18 -1.77
N ILE A 711 -7.72 -8.19 -2.00
CA ILE A 711 -7.75 -9.41 -1.19
C ILE A 711 -6.41 -10.15 -1.30
N ARG A 712 -5.85 -10.33 -2.50
CA ARG A 712 -4.56 -11.02 -2.72
C ARG A 712 -3.39 -10.30 -2.05
N GLU A 713 -3.31 -8.96 -2.16
CA GLU A 713 -2.26 -8.18 -1.50
C GLU A 713 -2.36 -8.22 0.03
N VAL A 714 -3.57 -8.05 0.59
CA VAL A 714 -3.74 -8.08 2.05
C VAL A 714 -3.47 -9.48 2.62
N VAL A 715 -3.93 -10.55 1.94
CA VAL A 715 -3.54 -11.94 2.30
C VAL A 715 -2.03 -12.14 2.19
N SER A 716 -1.39 -11.64 1.13
CA SER A 716 0.05 -11.71 0.95
C SER A 716 0.78 -11.10 2.15
N VAL A 717 0.44 -9.86 2.54
CA VAL A 717 1.08 -9.19 3.67
C VAL A 717 0.90 -9.98 4.98
N PHE A 718 -0.30 -10.44 5.33
CA PHE A 718 -0.50 -11.24 6.55
C PHE A 718 0.21 -12.59 6.52
N SER A 719 0.27 -13.25 5.36
CA SER A 719 0.87 -14.59 5.21
C SER A 719 2.38 -14.61 5.54
N HIS A 720 3.10 -13.52 5.28
CA HIS A 720 4.53 -13.39 5.62
C HIS A 720 4.80 -13.47 7.13
N TYR A 721 3.81 -13.15 7.97
CA TYR A 721 3.90 -13.24 9.44
C TYR A 721 3.26 -14.53 10.01
N GLY A 722 2.79 -15.44 9.15
CA GLY A 722 2.02 -16.62 9.55
C GLY A 722 0.60 -16.30 10.08
N ILE A 723 0.10 -15.10 9.81
CA ILE A 723 -1.21 -14.64 10.27
C ILE A 723 -2.29 -15.07 9.26
N HIS A 724 -3.35 -15.72 9.76
CA HIS A 724 -4.46 -16.21 8.95
C HIS A 724 -5.75 -15.43 9.24
N VAL A 725 -6.00 -14.36 8.49
CA VAL A 725 -7.29 -13.63 8.50
C VAL A 725 -8.32 -14.36 7.64
N ASN A 726 -9.58 -14.42 8.08
CA ASN A 726 -10.64 -15.08 7.32
C ASN A 726 -11.03 -14.28 6.06
N SER A 727 -11.16 -14.98 4.93
CA SER A 727 -11.47 -14.35 3.62
C SER A 727 -12.79 -13.59 3.58
N ARG A 728 -13.78 -13.90 4.43
CA ARG A 728 -15.05 -13.16 4.48
C ARG A 728 -14.88 -11.71 4.96
N HIS A 729 -13.98 -11.49 5.92
CA HIS A 729 -13.65 -10.15 6.41
C HIS A 729 -12.90 -9.34 5.36
N LEU A 730 -11.92 -9.96 4.70
CA LEU A 730 -11.16 -9.33 3.60
C LEU A 730 -12.04 -9.04 2.38
N GLY A 731 -12.99 -9.93 2.07
CA GLY A 731 -14.01 -9.71 1.04
C GLY A 731 -14.89 -8.51 1.36
N LEU A 732 -15.48 -8.46 2.56
CA LEU A 732 -16.33 -7.33 2.97
C LEU A 732 -15.57 -5.98 2.95
N VAL A 733 -14.29 -5.98 3.30
CA VAL A 733 -13.42 -4.79 3.18
C VAL A 733 -13.20 -4.40 1.72
N ALA A 734 -12.83 -5.34 0.85
CA ALA A 734 -12.63 -5.06 -0.57
C ALA A 734 -13.93 -4.57 -1.23
N ASP A 735 -15.07 -5.22 -0.93
CA ASP A 735 -16.40 -4.82 -1.40
C ASP A 735 -16.77 -3.40 -0.96
N TYR A 736 -16.50 -3.03 0.29
CA TYR A 736 -16.71 -1.66 0.77
C TYR A 736 -15.81 -0.65 0.04
N MET A 737 -14.53 -0.99 -0.18
CA MET A 737 -13.59 -0.15 -0.93
C MET A 737 -14.01 0.04 -2.40
N THR A 738 -14.61 -0.97 -3.03
CA THR A 738 -15.00 -0.93 -4.46
C THR A 738 -16.45 -0.52 -4.73
N ARG A 739 -17.29 -0.32 -3.69
CA ARG A 739 -18.76 -0.09 -3.78
C ARG A 739 -19.25 1.06 -4.67
N THR A 740 -18.35 1.91 -5.15
CA THR A 740 -18.65 3.09 -5.99
C THR A 740 -18.18 2.95 -7.45
N GLY A 741 -17.69 1.77 -7.85
CA GLY A 741 -17.05 1.57 -9.17
C GLY A 741 -15.63 2.13 -9.27
N GLN A 742 -15.14 2.76 -8.21
CA GLN A 742 -13.76 3.23 -8.01
C GLN A 742 -13.23 2.67 -6.69
N VAL A 743 -11.92 2.42 -6.62
CA VAL A 743 -11.27 1.99 -5.38
C VAL A 743 -11.12 3.19 -4.44
N ARG A 744 -11.85 3.16 -3.34
CA ARG A 744 -11.78 4.16 -2.26
C ARG A 744 -11.10 3.55 -1.04
N ALA A 745 -10.19 4.31 -0.46
CA ALA A 745 -9.48 3.93 0.75
C ALA A 745 -10.33 4.16 2.01
N PHE A 746 -9.71 4.02 3.18
CA PHE A 746 -10.23 4.40 4.50
C PHE A 746 -9.53 5.68 4.97
N ASN A 747 -9.99 6.84 4.49
CA ASN A 747 -9.48 8.16 4.84
C ASN A 747 -10.56 9.26 4.84
N ARG A 748 -10.16 10.50 5.12
CA ARG A 748 -11.07 11.66 5.18
C ARG A 748 -11.80 11.98 3.86
N MET A 749 -11.20 11.66 2.70
CA MET A 749 -11.79 11.89 1.37
C MET A 749 -12.84 10.83 1.01
N SER A 750 -12.62 9.56 1.39
CA SER A 750 -13.65 8.53 1.26
C SER A 750 -14.83 8.78 2.20
N MET A 751 -14.56 9.21 3.43
CA MET A 751 -15.58 9.52 4.45
C MET A 751 -16.54 10.64 4.02
N GLN A 752 -16.09 11.61 3.19
CA GLN A 752 -16.96 12.66 2.63
C GLN A 752 -18.20 12.13 1.90
N CYS A 753 -18.16 10.92 1.36
CA CYS A 753 -19.30 10.30 0.67
C CYS A 753 -20.14 9.34 1.53
N HIS A 754 -19.87 9.22 2.84
CA HIS A 754 -20.63 8.34 3.73
C HIS A 754 -22.10 8.79 3.86
N PRO A 755 -23.13 7.92 3.83
CA PRO A 755 -24.53 8.35 3.83
C PRO A 755 -25.04 8.92 5.17
N SER A 756 -24.34 8.71 6.30
CA SER A 756 -24.62 9.43 7.56
C SER A 756 -23.71 10.65 7.69
N PRO A 757 -24.24 11.88 7.67
CA PRO A 757 -23.46 13.09 7.93
C PRO A 757 -22.80 13.11 9.32
N LEU A 758 -23.49 12.69 10.39
CA LEU A 758 -22.95 12.70 11.76
C LEU A 758 -21.74 11.75 11.90
N GLN A 759 -21.75 10.61 11.20
CA GLN A 759 -20.60 9.71 11.13
C GLN A 759 -19.38 10.39 10.47
N ARG A 760 -19.59 11.27 9.47
CA ARG A 760 -18.50 12.10 8.90
C ARG A 760 -17.92 13.08 9.93
N ALA A 761 -18.77 13.78 10.67
CA ALA A 761 -18.32 14.75 11.67
C ALA A 761 -17.65 14.11 12.91
N THR A 762 -17.99 12.86 13.24
CA THR A 762 -17.33 12.08 14.31
C THR A 762 -16.07 11.33 13.86
N PHE A 763 -15.62 11.55 12.61
CA PHE A 763 -14.36 11.01 12.11
C PHE A 763 -13.18 11.94 12.47
N GLU A 764 -13.05 13.05 11.74
CA GLU A 764 -11.94 14.01 11.81
C GLU A 764 -12.44 15.40 11.39
N THR A 765 -11.85 16.49 11.91
CA THR A 765 -12.15 17.88 11.48
C THR A 765 -13.64 18.28 11.55
N SER A 766 -14.32 17.91 12.64
CA SER A 766 -15.78 17.98 12.82
C SER A 766 -16.42 19.27 12.31
N MET A 767 -15.84 20.43 12.62
CA MET A 767 -16.36 21.75 12.23
C MET A 767 -16.36 21.99 10.71
N HIS A 768 -15.44 21.41 9.95
CA HIS A 768 -15.45 21.46 8.48
C HIS A 768 -16.65 20.69 7.91
N PHE A 769 -16.90 19.49 8.43
CA PHE A 769 -18.06 18.68 8.04
C PHE A 769 -19.38 19.32 8.46
N ILE A 770 -19.49 19.83 9.68
CA ILE A 770 -20.69 20.52 10.19
C ILE A 770 -21.01 21.76 9.33
N LYS A 771 -19.99 22.55 8.96
CA LYS A 771 -20.16 23.67 8.03
C LYS A 771 -20.73 23.21 6.68
N GLY A 772 -20.19 22.12 6.10
CA GLY A 772 -20.71 21.51 4.88
C GLY A 772 -22.17 21.10 5.01
N MET A 773 -22.54 20.40 6.08
CA MET A 773 -23.93 19.99 6.35
C MET A 773 -24.90 21.17 6.41
N VAL A 774 -24.51 22.29 7.02
CA VAL A 774 -25.34 23.50 7.12
C VAL A 774 -25.47 24.20 5.76
N GLN A 775 -24.42 24.18 4.93
CA GLN A 775 -24.46 24.74 3.57
C GLN A 775 -25.32 23.88 2.61
N GLU A 776 -25.15 22.56 2.65
CA GLU A 776 -25.89 21.59 1.83
C GLU A 776 -27.30 21.25 2.37
N LYS A 777 -27.60 21.63 3.62
CA LYS A 777 -28.83 21.30 4.37
C LYS A 777 -29.07 19.78 4.48
N LEU A 778 -28.01 19.03 4.77
CA LEU A 778 -28.08 17.57 4.95
C LEU A 778 -28.84 17.20 6.22
N ASN A 779 -29.77 16.25 6.10
CA ASN A 779 -30.44 15.60 7.23
C ASN A 779 -29.80 14.23 7.50
N ASP A 780 -29.53 13.90 8.77
CA ASP A 780 -29.13 12.54 9.17
C ASP A 780 -30.36 11.72 9.58
N ASN A 781 -30.38 10.44 9.24
CA ASN A 781 -31.40 9.48 9.65
C ASN A 781 -31.20 8.96 11.09
N THR A 782 -30.06 9.27 11.74
CA THR A 782 -29.59 8.76 13.04
C THR A 782 -29.43 7.23 13.08
N MET A 783 -29.23 6.58 11.92
CA MET A 783 -29.18 5.12 11.79
C MET A 783 -27.78 4.51 11.98
N SER A 784 -26.71 5.27 11.71
CA SER A 784 -25.33 4.92 12.05
C SER A 784 -25.14 4.81 13.57
N PRO A 785 -24.24 3.96 14.10
CA PRO A 785 -23.91 3.94 15.52
C PRO A 785 -23.50 5.31 16.06
N SER A 786 -22.55 6.00 15.42
CA SER A 786 -22.12 7.35 15.84
C SER A 786 -23.27 8.36 15.89
N GLY A 787 -24.08 8.44 14.82
CA GLY A 787 -25.24 9.34 14.78
C GLY A 787 -26.39 8.96 15.73
N SER A 788 -26.53 7.69 16.11
CA SER A 788 -27.44 7.26 17.18
C SER A 788 -26.91 7.69 18.55
N ILE A 789 -25.63 7.44 18.84
CA ILE A 789 -24.98 7.76 20.12
C ILE A 789 -24.99 9.28 20.36
N LEU A 790 -24.57 10.08 19.37
CA LEU A 790 -24.54 11.54 19.45
C LEU A 790 -25.94 12.15 19.67
N ALA A 791 -26.99 11.52 19.15
CA ALA A 791 -28.37 11.92 19.37
C ALA A 791 -29.03 11.25 20.61
N SER A 792 -28.25 10.60 21.48
CA SER A 792 -28.70 9.85 22.66
C SER A 792 -29.83 8.84 22.37
N ARG A 793 -29.74 8.15 21.23
CA ARG A 793 -30.72 7.15 20.77
C ARG A 793 -30.15 5.74 20.84
N ILE A 794 -31.04 4.77 21.08
CA ILE A 794 -30.74 3.35 20.92
C ILE A 794 -30.34 3.10 19.46
N VAL A 795 -29.13 2.58 19.23
CA VAL A 795 -28.63 2.20 17.90
C VAL A 795 -29.59 1.19 17.28
N ARG A 796 -30.17 1.55 16.13
CA ARG A 796 -31.13 0.73 15.38
C ARG A 796 -30.44 -0.16 14.36
N ASN A 797 -31.11 -1.22 13.91
CA ASN A 797 -30.63 -2.18 12.90
C ASN A 797 -29.38 -2.99 13.28
N CYS A 798 -28.81 -2.81 14.48
CA CYS A 798 -27.63 -3.50 14.96
C CYS A 798 -27.94 -4.36 16.21
N GLY A 799 -27.35 -5.56 16.27
CA GLY A 799 -27.44 -6.50 17.38
C GLY A 799 -28.87 -6.80 17.82
N THR A 800 -29.10 -6.78 19.13
CA THR A 800 -30.42 -6.98 19.76
C THR A 800 -31.49 -5.97 19.33
N ASN A 801 -31.08 -4.84 18.75
CA ASN A 801 -31.95 -3.70 18.45
C ASN A 801 -32.33 -3.66 16.96
N CYS A 802 -32.09 -4.74 16.21
CA CYS A 802 -32.53 -4.88 14.83
C CYS A 802 -34.02 -5.22 14.67
N PHE A 803 -34.74 -5.48 15.77
CA PHE A 803 -36.19 -5.71 15.78
C PHE A 803 -36.87 -4.96 16.93
N GLY A 804 -38.16 -4.67 16.77
CA GLY A 804 -39.02 -4.14 17.84
C GLY A 804 -39.78 -5.27 18.55
N LEU A 805 -39.74 -5.30 19.88
CA LEU A 805 -40.61 -6.17 20.66
C LEU A 805 -42.01 -5.56 20.80
N VAL A 806 -43.04 -6.32 20.44
CA VAL A 806 -44.45 -5.94 20.60
C VAL A 806 -45.16 -7.01 21.43
N TYR A 807 -45.75 -6.62 22.56
CA TYR A 807 -46.54 -7.54 23.39
C TYR A 807 -47.94 -7.73 22.79
N ALA A 808 -48.21 -8.94 22.29
CA ALA A 808 -49.51 -9.30 21.75
C ALA A 808 -50.52 -9.55 22.88
N PHE A 809 -51.23 -8.50 23.31
CA PHE A 809 -52.32 -8.64 24.27
C PHE A 809 -53.41 -9.61 23.75
N PRO A 810 -53.80 -10.65 24.51
CA PRO A 810 -54.87 -11.54 24.11
C PRO A 810 -56.20 -10.77 24.06
N ALA A 811 -56.96 -10.93 22.97
CA ALA A 811 -58.13 -10.11 22.63
C ALA A 811 -59.38 -10.39 23.50
N ARG A 812 -59.28 -10.17 24.82
CA ARG A 812 -60.35 -10.46 25.79
C ARG A 812 -60.76 -9.28 26.69
N ILE A 813 -60.29 -8.07 26.38
CA ILE A 813 -60.73 -6.82 27.03
C ILE A 813 -61.21 -5.83 25.95
N GLN A 814 -62.44 -6.05 25.46
CA GLN A 814 -63.20 -5.09 24.65
C GLN A 814 -64.62 -4.87 25.25
N LYS A 815 -64.71 -4.83 26.59
CA LYS A 815 -65.93 -4.49 27.34
C LYS A 815 -65.64 -3.70 28.63
N SER A 816 -65.12 -2.48 28.46
CA SER A 816 -65.38 -1.34 29.35
C SER A 816 -65.26 -0.04 28.55
N SER A 817 -65.90 1.03 29.03
CA SER A 817 -66.17 2.27 28.29
C SER A 817 -64.99 3.24 28.17
N ASP A 818 -63.85 2.91 28.75
CA ASP A 818 -62.94 3.94 29.30
C ASP A 818 -61.68 4.16 28.44
N LEU A 819 -61.57 3.47 27.29
CA LEU A 819 -60.43 3.51 26.38
C LEU A 819 -60.45 4.70 25.38
N ALA A 820 -61.11 5.80 25.72
CA ALA A 820 -61.15 7.01 24.88
C ALA A 820 -59.80 7.75 24.78
N PHE A 821 -58.85 7.49 25.69
CA PHE A 821 -57.65 8.32 25.88
C PHE A 821 -56.41 7.93 25.05
N LEU A 822 -56.43 6.80 24.33
CA LEU A 822 -55.25 6.27 23.60
C LEU A 822 -55.38 6.34 22.07
N SER A 823 -56.19 7.26 21.54
CA SER A 823 -56.39 7.46 20.09
C SER A 823 -55.99 8.87 19.61
N ARG A 824 -54.74 9.28 19.86
CA ARG A 824 -54.10 10.39 19.15
C ARG A 824 -52.71 9.99 18.64
N PRO A 825 -52.42 10.12 17.33
CA PRO A 825 -51.05 10.00 16.82
C PRO A 825 -50.26 11.28 17.11
N ASN A 826 -48.94 11.11 17.30
CA ASN A 826 -47.94 12.17 17.25
C ASN A 826 -48.16 13.42 18.14
N THR A 827 -47.80 13.33 19.41
CA THR A 827 -47.30 14.48 20.16
C THR A 827 -45.96 14.14 20.79
N ILE A 828 -44.94 14.98 20.55
CA ILE A 828 -43.65 14.90 21.24
C ILE A 828 -43.83 15.54 22.63
N LEU A 829 -43.39 14.85 23.68
CA LEU A 829 -43.31 15.45 25.01
C LEU A 829 -42.07 16.35 25.07
N THR A 830 -42.27 17.65 25.21
CA THR A 830 -41.22 18.63 25.50
C THR A 830 -40.93 18.69 27.00
N SER A 831 -39.73 19.17 27.36
CA SER A 831 -39.09 19.06 28.68
C SER A 831 -39.75 19.80 29.84
N ASP A 832 -40.80 20.58 29.61
CA ASP A 832 -41.11 21.75 30.45
C ASP A 832 -42.16 21.45 31.55
N GLN A 833 -42.13 20.25 32.14
CA GLN A 833 -42.81 19.90 33.40
C GLN A 833 -41.99 18.90 34.24
N ILE A 834 -41.05 19.44 35.03
CA ILE A 834 -40.54 18.88 36.30
C ILE A 834 -40.70 19.99 37.36
#